data_AF-A0A261A980-F1
#
_entry.id   AF-A0A261A980-F1
#
_cell.length_a   1.000
_cell.length_b   1.000
_cell.length_c   1.000
_cell.angle_alpha   90.00
_cell.angle_beta   90.00
_cell.angle_gamma   90.00
#
_symmetry.space_group_name_H-M   'P 1'
#
loop_
_entity.id
_entity.type
_entity.pdbx_description
1 polymer ?
#
loop_
_entity_poly.entity_id
_entity_poly.type
_entity_poly.pdbx_seq_one_letter_code
_entity_poly.pdbx_strand_id
1 'polypeptide(L)'
;MSSIKLLSFPLLIFLEIVRSMEIMEILELSQVSRRTLNYLNLARISVETVHVVNGIVMKVNNISIDVWLVSNNFFSKTTATVYYSGKNTTQQIINCNSNQFGYGLVHILTHMDKIFYRMEYSIGIELSTLNAMRGVLCHSIFRKCDYVQIRGRKETLSNEDCKYLLEKTQPTTGITIFSKLSPDFDYKKILHFSRLRVPNLGKMPLEDLKALDSEIANLGNHQFKEVDINDFLHHWIEGNNKKLRRLKLDGFKEAPDWDILLKDIVYTEWNPKERGRYYKSKYTDEVETIDCENGRDFRNKDGQLATVVHHLQFELSQVSRRTLNFMNLARISIETVNIANGSSDQIMFFNRSCTERVFLIEFLKTPQPVVGQMKVNDISIDVWSVFINFFSRTTETVYYSSKDAARKIINCNSNQFGYGLVHILTHLDKIFYRMDIALGIESGTLNEMRGILCHSVFKKCSYLQFRGENKTLSNEDFEYLLEKTQPTIGITIFSKLSPDFDYKKILQFSRLRVLNLGKMPLEDLKTLNSEIANLGSHQFTETDINLFLHHWIEGNNRKLRRLKLDGFKDAPDWDALLKDISYTEWSSNERGRYYKSKYTHTEETIDCENGRDFRNKDGQLATVVHHSEFLDFLVWNDRLPE
;
A
#
# COMPACT_ATOMS: atom_id res chain seq x y z
N MET A 1 -47.77 25.50 28.16
CA MET A 1 -47.56 24.15 28.73
C MET A 1 -46.78 24.30 30.03
N SER A 2 -47.30 23.79 31.15
CA SER A 2 -46.59 23.80 32.44
C SER A 2 -45.36 22.89 32.38
N SER A 3 -44.20 23.39 32.81
CA SER A 3 -42.97 22.60 32.88
C SER A 3 -43.15 21.39 33.81
N ILE A 4 -43.07 20.17 33.27
CA ILE A 4 -43.10 18.93 34.05
C ILE A 4 -41.80 18.81 34.86
N LYS A 5 -41.89 18.55 36.17
CA LYS A 5 -40.73 18.41 37.05
C LYS A 5 -40.26 16.95 37.05
N LEU A 6 -39.19 16.62 36.32
CA LEU A 6 -38.70 15.24 36.18
C LEU A 6 -38.44 14.53 37.53
N LEU A 7 -37.91 15.24 38.53
CA LEU A 7 -37.62 14.68 39.86
C LEU A 7 -38.85 14.50 40.77
N SER A 8 -40.05 14.95 40.36
CA SER A 8 -41.28 14.71 41.11
C SER A 8 -41.95 13.38 40.75
N PHE A 9 -41.47 12.66 39.74
CA PHE A 9 -41.98 11.33 39.41
C PHE A 9 -41.54 10.29 40.44
N PRO A 10 -42.36 9.25 40.71
CA PRO A 10 -41.93 8.05 41.42
C PRO A 10 -40.67 7.44 40.78
N LEU A 11 -39.79 6.86 41.61
CA LEU A 11 -38.47 6.36 41.17
C LEU A 11 -38.58 5.44 39.95
N LEU A 12 -39.53 4.49 39.93
CA LEU A 12 -39.72 3.57 38.80
C LEU A 12 -40.03 4.28 37.48
N ILE A 13 -40.84 5.34 37.50
CA ILE A 13 -41.18 6.12 36.31
C ILE A 13 -39.97 6.94 35.85
N PHE A 14 -39.25 7.54 36.80
CA PHE A 14 -38.00 8.24 36.50
C PHE A 14 -36.96 7.32 35.84
N LEU A 15 -36.81 6.09 36.36
CA LEU A 15 -35.89 5.10 35.81
C LEU A 15 -36.24 4.72 34.37
N GLU A 16 -37.51 4.56 34.06
CA GLU A 16 -37.96 4.21 32.71
C GLU A 16 -37.73 5.36 31.72
N ILE A 17 -38.04 6.59 32.12
CA ILE A 17 -37.78 7.80 31.31
C ILE A 17 -36.29 7.90 31.00
N VAL A 18 -35.43 7.81 32.01
CA VAL A 18 -33.97 7.93 31.85
C VAL A 18 -33.41 6.80 30.99
N ARG A 19 -33.93 5.58 31.09
CA ARG A 19 -33.53 4.47 30.22
C ARG A 19 -33.97 4.67 28.78
N SER A 20 -35.01 5.46 28.52
CA SER A 20 -35.48 5.77 27.17
C SER A 20 -34.71 6.94 26.51
N MET A 21 -34.00 7.74 27.30
CA MET A 21 -33.25 8.90 26.82
C MET A 21 -32.04 8.51 25.97
N GLU A 22 -31.71 9.39 25.03
CA GLU A 22 -30.42 9.37 24.37
C GLU A 22 -29.31 9.78 25.34
N ILE A 23 -28.12 9.28 25.06
CA ILE A 23 -26.94 9.46 25.90
C ILE A 23 -26.50 10.93 26.05
N MET A 24 -26.71 11.80 25.05
CA MET A 24 -26.50 13.25 25.22
C MET A 24 -27.51 13.87 26.18
N GLU A 25 -28.78 13.46 26.10
CA GLU A 25 -29.80 13.93 27.02
C GLU A 25 -29.46 13.51 28.45
N ILE A 26 -28.92 12.29 28.63
CA ILE A 26 -28.41 11.82 29.93
C ILE A 26 -27.20 12.66 30.39
N LEU A 27 -26.26 12.96 29.51
CA LEU A 27 -25.09 13.80 29.83
C LEU A 27 -25.49 15.23 30.19
N GLU A 28 -26.41 15.85 29.47
CA GLU A 28 -26.95 17.17 29.78
C GLU A 28 -27.71 17.16 31.10
N LEU A 29 -28.59 16.16 31.30
CA LEU A 29 -29.36 16.00 32.53
C LEU A 29 -28.47 15.79 33.75
N SER A 30 -27.35 15.09 33.60
CA SER A 30 -26.38 14.86 34.67
C SER A 30 -25.72 16.15 35.19
N GLN A 31 -25.70 17.22 34.39
CA GLN A 31 -25.11 18.51 34.74
C GLN A 31 -26.10 19.45 35.44
N VAL A 32 -27.40 19.12 35.43
CA VAL A 32 -28.45 19.98 35.99
C VAL A 32 -28.34 20.12 37.51
N SER A 33 -28.05 19.04 38.25
CA SER A 33 -27.80 19.11 39.69
C SER A 33 -27.13 17.85 40.24
N ARG A 34 -26.45 17.96 41.40
CA ARG A 34 -25.92 16.79 42.13
C ARG A 34 -27.01 15.78 42.48
N ARG A 35 -28.22 16.26 42.79
CA ARG A 35 -29.37 15.39 43.08
C ARG A 35 -29.74 14.57 41.86
N THR A 36 -29.81 15.20 40.68
CA THR A 36 -30.10 14.50 39.42
C THR A 36 -29.04 13.44 39.11
N LEU A 37 -27.75 13.76 39.24
CA LEU A 37 -26.65 12.80 39.03
C LEU A 37 -26.78 11.57 39.95
N ASN A 38 -27.09 11.77 41.23
CA ASN A 38 -27.29 10.64 42.16
C ASN A 38 -28.46 9.73 41.74
N TYR A 39 -29.53 10.31 41.19
CA TYR A 39 -30.68 9.55 40.67
C TYR A 39 -30.33 8.78 39.39
N LEU A 40 -29.50 9.35 38.49
CA LEU A 40 -29.00 8.64 37.31
C LEU A 40 -28.18 7.40 37.69
N ASN A 41 -27.36 7.49 38.74
CA ASN A 41 -26.55 6.35 39.21
C ASN A 41 -27.42 5.17 39.68
N LEU A 42 -28.60 5.44 40.25
CA LEU A 42 -29.55 4.41 40.66
C LEU A 42 -30.17 3.69 39.45
N ALA A 43 -30.18 4.31 38.28
CA ALA A 43 -30.77 3.73 37.08
C ALA A 43 -29.97 2.60 36.46
N ARG A 44 -28.69 2.47 36.84
CA ARG A 44 -27.74 1.47 36.34
C ARG A 44 -27.74 1.40 34.81
N ILE A 45 -27.62 2.56 34.17
CA ILE A 45 -27.63 2.69 32.71
C ILE A 45 -26.33 2.09 32.17
N SER A 46 -26.42 1.06 31.34
CA SER A 46 -25.28 0.52 30.61
C SER A 46 -25.13 1.26 29.28
N VAL A 47 -23.88 1.44 28.86
CA VAL A 47 -23.52 1.93 27.52
C VAL A 47 -22.63 0.87 26.86
N GLU A 48 -22.67 0.78 25.53
CA GLU A 48 -21.64 0.04 24.77
C GLU A 48 -20.26 0.67 25.01
N THR A 49 -19.19 -0.05 24.65
CA THR A 49 -17.82 0.38 24.90
C THR A 49 -17.58 1.80 24.37
N VAL A 50 -17.12 2.69 25.24
CA VAL A 50 -16.77 4.07 24.85
C VAL A 50 -15.40 4.04 24.18
N HIS A 51 -15.20 4.77 23.08
CA HIS A 51 -13.90 4.77 22.40
C HIS A 51 -13.20 6.12 22.56
N VAL A 52 -11.93 6.09 22.99
CA VAL A 52 -11.07 7.25 23.21
C VAL A 52 -9.84 7.12 22.31
N VAL A 53 -9.59 8.08 21.41
CA VAL A 53 -8.45 7.99 20.48
C VAL A 53 -7.65 9.29 20.43
N ASN A 54 -6.33 9.17 20.35
CA ASN A 54 -5.37 10.26 20.11
C ASN A 54 -4.46 9.92 18.90
N GLY A 55 -4.67 10.52 17.71
CA GLY A 55 -3.85 10.26 16.49
C GLY A 55 -4.49 10.54 15.12
N ILE A 56 -3.80 10.18 14.02
CA ILE A 56 -4.23 10.35 12.60
C ILE A 56 -5.07 9.13 12.10
N VAL A 57 -6.03 9.36 11.18
CA VAL A 57 -7.06 8.40 10.75
C VAL A 57 -6.73 7.57 9.51
N MET A 58 -7.12 6.29 9.57
CA MET A 58 -7.71 5.52 8.46
C MET A 58 -8.91 4.72 8.99
N LYS A 59 -10.08 4.83 8.31
CA LYS A 59 -11.42 4.34 8.71
C LYS A 59 -11.49 2.80 8.96
N VAL A 60 -12.49 2.31 9.73
CA VAL A 60 -12.83 0.86 9.92
C VAL A 60 -14.35 0.52 9.74
N ASN A 61 -14.84 0.11 8.56
CA ASN A 61 -16.28 -0.03 8.19
C ASN A 61 -17.30 -0.71 9.17
N ASN A 62 -17.94 0.11 10.01
CA ASN A 62 -19.28 0.00 10.66
C ASN A 62 -19.43 -1.12 11.72
N ILE A 63 -19.49 -0.88 13.03
CA ILE A 63 -19.86 0.31 13.82
C ILE A 63 -18.76 0.57 14.86
N SER A 64 -17.84 1.48 14.53
CA SER A 64 -16.98 2.33 15.37
C SER A 64 -15.83 2.82 14.48
N ILE A 65 -15.81 4.11 14.12
CA ILE A 65 -14.83 4.69 13.18
C ILE A 65 -14.46 6.15 13.51
N ASP A 66 -13.19 6.32 13.92
CA ASP A 66 -12.15 7.33 13.59
C ASP A 66 -12.45 8.85 13.36
N VAL A 67 -11.64 9.74 13.96
CA VAL A 67 -11.39 11.17 13.55
C VAL A 67 -9.95 11.63 13.91
N TRP A 68 -9.47 12.64 13.16
CA TRP A 68 -8.16 12.99 12.57
C TRP A 68 -7.17 13.87 13.37
N LEU A 69 -5.91 13.91 12.88
CA LEU A 69 -5.08 15.13 12.83
C LEU A 69 -4.36 15.30 11.47
N VAL A 70 -4.30 16.55 11.02
CA VAL A 70 -3.49 17.05 9.89
C VAL A 70 -2.11 17.41 10.44
N SER A 71 -1.06 16.93 9.77
CA SER A 71 0.28 17.49 9.91
C SER A 71 0.72 17.95 8.53
N ASN A 72 0.77 19.27 8.32
CA ASN A 72 1.78 19.90 7.49
C ASN A 72 1.84 21.38 7.88
N ASN A 73 2.91 21.71 8.60
CA ASN A 73 3.49 23.05 8.82
C ASN A 73 2.60 24.13 9.48
N PHE A 74 3.14 24.66 10.59
CA PHE A 74 2.68 25.78 11.43
C PHE A 74 1.52 25.53 12.41
N PHE A 75 1.86 25.66 13.71
CA PHE A 75 1.03 25.60 14.94
C PHE A 75 0.61 24.20 15.46
N SER A 76 1.24 23.77 16.54
CA SER A 76 0.93 22.55 17.30
C SER A 76 -0.44 22.61 17.99
N LYS A 77 -1.37 21.74 17.63
CA LYS A 77 -2.62 21.48 18.39
C LYS A 77 -2.88 19.97 18.50
N THR A 78 -3.06 19.47 19.73
CA THR A 78 -3.39 18.08 20.07
C THR A 78 -4.89 17.95 20.38
N THR A 79 -5.69 17.23 19.58
CA THR A 79 -7.14 17.07 19.82
C THR A 79 -7.47 15.64 20.27
N ALA A 80 -8.34 15.48 21.27
CA ALA A 80 -8.96 14.20 21.65
C ALA A 80 -10.42 14.16 21.24
N THR A 81 -10.87 12.99 20.80
CA THR A 81 -12.25 12.73 20.40
C THR A 81 -12.81 11.53 21.15
N VAL A 82 -13.99 11.68 21.76
CA VAL A 82 -14.72 10.61 22.45
C VAL A 82 -15.95 10.22 21.62
N TYR A 83 -16.14 8.91 21.41
CA TYR A 83 -17.29 8.34 20.70
C TYR A 83 -18.12 7.45 21.62
N TYR A 84 -19.42 7.45 21.38
CA TYR A 84 -20.35 6.48 21.94
C TYR A 84 -21.47 6.19 20.93
N SER A 85 -22.17 5.06 21.11
CA SER A 85 -23.39 4.67 20.41
C SER A 85 -24.60 4.83 21.34
N GLY A 86 -25.66 5.48 20.85
CA GLY A 86 -26.97 5.54 21.50
C GLY A 86 -27.92 4.45 20.95
N LYS A 87 -29.10 4.32 21.57
CA LYS A 87 -30.15 3.37 21.14
C LYS A 87 -30.62 3.58 19.69
N ASN A 88 -30.44 4.79 19.16
CA ASN A 88 -30.59 5.11 17.74
C ASN A 88 -29.18 5.21 17.14
N THR A 89 -28.90 4.36 16.15
CA THR A 89 -27.60 3.94 15.58
C THR A 89 -26.68 5.02 14.97
N THR A 90 -26.87 6.30 15.29
CA THR A 90 -26.01 7.40 14.84
C THR A 90 -24.85 7.63 15.80
N GLN A 91 -23.62 7.48 15.30
CA GLN A 91 -22.40 7.86 16.02
C GLN A 91 -22.40 9.36 16.32
N GLN A 92 -22.12 9.74 17.57
CA GLN A 92 -21.98 11.13 17.98
C GLN A 92 -20.56 11.38 18.51
N ILE A 93 -20.07 12.63 18.34
CA ILE A 93 -18.65 12.98 18.45
C ILE A 93 -18.48 14.15 19.44
N ILE A 94 -17.70 13.95 20.50
CA ILE A 94 -17.28 15.04 21.40
C ILE A 94 -15.84 15.42 21.09
N ASN A 95 -15.63 16.64 20.61
CA ASN A 95 -14.30 17.19 20.33
C ASN A 95 -13.79 18.03 21.51
N CYS A 96 -12.61 17.68 22.03
CA CYS A 96 -11.97 18.43 23.11
C CYS A 96 -10.89 19.39 22.58
N ASN A 97 -10.88 20.63 23.09
CA ASN A 97 -9.87 21.64 22.75
C ASN A 97 -8.48 21.25 23.29
N SER A 98 -7.44 21.43 22.46
CA SER A 98 -6.04 21.09 22.74
C SER A 98 -5.44 21.74 23.97
N ASN A 99 -5.88 22.95 24.32
CA ASN A 99 -5.29 23.72 25.42
C ASN A 99 -5.70 23.20 26.81
N GLN A 100 -6.69 22.30 26.87
CA GLN A 100 -7.16 21.66 28.11
C GLN A 100 -7.16 20.13 27.98
N PHE A 101 -6.47 19.58 26.99
CA PHE A 101 -6.53 18.18 26.60
C PHE A 101 -6.48 17.19 27.79
N GLY A 102 -5.46 17.30 28.65
CA GLY A 102 -5.28 16.36 29.76
C GLY A 102 -6.36 16.48 30.82
N TYR A 103 -6.81 17.71 31.11
CA TYR A 103 -7.84 17.97 32.10
C TYR A 103 -9.23 17.61 31.56
N GLY A 104 -9.59 18.09 30.36
CA GLY A 104 -10.88 17.87 29.74
C GLY A 104 -11.19 16.39 29.49
N LEU A 105 -10.23 15.62 28.95
CA LEU A 105 -10.43 14.19 28.71
C LEU A 105 -10.66 13.42 30.01
N VAL A 106 -9.80 13.63 31.01
CA VAL A 106 -9.94 12.99 32.32
C VAL A 106 -11.28 13.36 32.97
N HIS A 107 -11.68 14.62 32.89
CA HIS A 107 -12.95 15.10 33.44
C HIS A 107 -14.15 14.45 32.77
N ILE A 108 -14.17 14.36 31.43
CA ILE A 108 -15.25 13.72 30.69
C ILE A 108 -15.33 12.23 31.04
N LEU A 109 -14.21 11.50 30.97
CA LEU A 109 -14.22 10.06 31.25
C LEU A 109 -14.62 9.77 32.71
N THR A 110 -14.13 10.58 33.66
CA THR A 110 -14.50 10.43 35.07
C THR A 110 -15.97 10.77 35.32
N HIS A 111 -16.53 11.71 34.55
CA HIS A 111 -17.95 12.05 34.65
C HIS A 111 -18.84 10.96 34.05
N MET A 112 -18.47 10.44 32.87
CA MET A 112 -19.16 9.32 32.25
C MET A 112 -19.11 8.06 33.12
N ASP A 113 -17.97 7.77 33.75
CA ASP A 113 -17.80 6.64 34.69
C ASP A 113 -18.70 6.75 35.93
N LYS A 114 -19.10 7.97 36.32
CA LYS A 114 -20.08 8.15 37.39
C LYS A 114 -21.49 7.82 36.93
N ILE A 115 -21.83 8.19 35.69
CA ILE A 115 -23.18 8.07 35.12
C ILE A 115 -23.49 6.62 34.72
N PHE A 116 -22.57 5.98 33.99
CA PHE A 116 -22.81 4.69 33.37
C PHE A 116 -22.30 3.54 34.25
N TYR A 117 -23.17 2.54 34.43
CA TYR A 117 -22.85 1.34 35.18
C TYR A 117 -21.91 0.45 34.37
N ARG A 118 -20.72 0.16 34.92
CA ARG A 118 -19.66 -0.65 34.29
C ARG A 118 -19.25 -0.13 32.92
N MET A 119 -18.98 1.18 32.84
CA MET A 119 -18.43 1.77 31.63
C MET A 119 -17.05 1.18 31.33
N GLU A 120 -16.98 0.41 30.26
CA GLU A 120 -15.73 -0.02 29.63
C GLU A 120 -15.39 0.95 28.50
N TYR A 121 -14.11 1.22 28.29
CA TYR A 121 -13.68 1.99 27.14
C TYR A 121 -12.44 1.40 26.48
N SER A 122 -12.33 1.64 25.18
CA SER A 122 -11.14 1.31 24.40
C SER A 122 -10.29 2.56 24.18
N ILE A 123 -8.97 2.43 24.22
CA ILE A 123 -8.05 3.55 23.98
C ILE A 123 -7.13 3.32 22.78
N GLY A 124 -7.07 4.30 21.87
CA GLY A 124 -6.10 4.36 20.77
C GLY A 124 -5.05 5.43 21.00
N ILE A 125 -3.77 5.06 20.93
CA ILE A 125 -2.63 5.95 21.22
C ILE A 125 -1.64 5.93 20.04
N GLU A 126 -1.37 7.10 19.46
CA GLU A 126 -0.27 7.29 18.52
C GLU A 126 1.06 7.43 19.29
N LEU A 127 2.06 6.62 18.94
CA LEU A 127 3.35 6.56 19.63
C LEU A 127 4.09 7.90 19.64
N SER A 128 4.00 8.67 18.55
CA SER A 128 4.61 10.01 18.48
C SER A 128 4.05 10.98 19.53
N THR A 129 2.86 10.71 20.08
CA THR A 129 2.22 11.52 21.12
C THR A 129 2.44 10.98 22.54
N LEU A 130 3.02 9.78 22.70
CA LEU A 130 3.10 9.07 23.97
C LEU A 130 3.77 9.93 25.07
N ASN A 131 4.85 10.66 24.72
CA ASN A 131 5.55 11.51 25.67
C ASN A 131 4.67 12.63 26.24
N ALA A 132 3.82 13.25 25.41
CA ALA A 132 2.84 14.24 25.87
C ALA A 132 1.70 13.59 26.68
N MET A 133 1.39 12.32 26.39
CA MET A 133 0.32 11.56 27.05
C MET A 133 0.70 10.99 28.41
N ARG A 134 1.99 10.87 28.75
CA ARG A 134 2.41 10.15 29.97
C ARG A 134 1.71 10.67 31.22
N GLY A 135 1.69 11.99 31.42
CA GLY A 135 1.02 12.61 32.58
C GLY A 135 -0.48 12.33 32.64
N VAL A 136 -1.16 12.31 31.48
CA VAL A 136 -2.61 12.06 31.38
C VAL A 136 -2.93 10.59 31.71
N LEU A 137 -2.16 9.66 31.15
CA LEU A 137 -2.34 8.22 31.35
C LEU A 137 -2.09 7.75 32.80
N CYS A 138 -1.48 8.60 33.65
CA CYS A 138 -1.35 8.31 35.07
C CYS A 138 -2.68 8.38 35.83
N HIS A 139 -3.71 9.03 35.28
CA HIS A 139 -5.02 9.08 35.94
C HIS A 139 -5.64 7.68 36.04
N SER A 140 -6.19 7.34 37.21
CA SER A 140 -6.72 5.99 37.49
C SER A 140 -7.84 5.56 36.56
N ILE A 141 -8.55 6.53 35.95
CA ILE A 141 -9.62 6.25 35.01
C ILE A 141 -9.13 5.31 33.91
N PHE A 142 -7.89 5.49 33.42
CA PHE A 142 -7.28 4.76 32.31
C PHE A 142 -7.04 3.26 32.57
N ARG A 143 -7.12 2.80 33.83
CA ARG A 143 -6.99 1.38 34.19
C ARG A 143 -8.24 0.54 33.95
N LYS A 144 -9.36 1.19 33.61
CA LYS A 144 -10.63 0.53 33.22
C LYS A 144 -10.70 0.26 31.71
N CYS A 145 -9.55 0.26 31.03
CA CYS A 145 -9.49 0.06 29.61
C CYS A 145 -9.88 -1.38 29.29
N ASP A 146 -10.80 -1.58 28.36
CA ASP A 146 -11.12 -2.91 27.85
C ASP A 146 -10.13 -3.33 26.75
N TYR A 147 -9.85 -2.40 25.84
CA TYR A 147 -9.05 -2.67 24.66
C TYR A 147 -8.08 -1.53 24.34
N VAL A 148 -6.82 -1.85 24.05
CA VAL A 148 -5.82 -0.84 23.68
C VAL A 148 -5.35 -1.00 22.24
N GLN A 149 -5.14 0.12 21.58
CA GLN A 149 -4.57 0.18 20.24
C GLN A 149 -3.38 1.12 20.21
N ILE A 150 -2.24 0.59 19.79
CA ILE A 150 -0.98 1.33 19.65
C ILE A 150 -0.76 1.60 18.16
N ARG A 151 -0.64 2.86 17.77
CA ARG A 151 -0.49 3.31 16.37
C ARG A 151 0.87 3.99 16.21
N GLY A 152 1.51 3.81 15.05
CA GLY A 152 2.80 4.43 14.73
C GLY A 152 3.40 3.88 13.46
N ARG A 153 3.08 4.47 12.30
CA ARG A 153 3.49 3.88 11.00
C ARG A 153 4.98 3.94 10.76
N LYS A 154 5.66 4.93 11.32
CA LYS A 154 7.10 5.15 11.15
C LYS A 154 7.87 4.84 12.43
N GLU A 155 7.16 4.78 13.54
CA GLU A 155 7.66 4.59 14.89
C GLU A 155 7.84 3.10 15.21
N THR A 156 8.82 2.83 16.07
CA THR A 156 9.07 1.51 16.63
C THR A 156 8.61 1.49 18.08
N LEU A 157 7.76 0.53 18.44
CA LEU A 157 7.35 0.29 19.81
C LEU A 157 8.48 -0.39 20.56
N SER A 158 9.03 0.31 21.56
CA SER A 158 10.04 -0.21 22.48
C SER A 158 9.41 -1.11 23.56
N ASN A 159 10.27 -1.90 24.21
CA ASN A 159 9.90 -2.72 25.35
C ASN A 159 9.42 -1.88 26.55
N GLU A 160 10.03 -0.71 26.75
CA GLU A 160 9.73 0.26 27.81
C GLU A 160 8.38 0.93 27.58
N ASP A 161 8.12 1.39 26.35
CA ASP A 161 6.87 2.07 26.00
C ASP A 161 5.68 1.11 26.03
N CYS A 162 5.87 -0.11 25.54
CA CYS A 162 4.86 -1.15 25.63
C CYS A 162 4.51 -1.44 27.09
N LYS A 163 5.53 -1.66 27.94
CA LYS A 163 5.34 -1.89 29.38
C LYS A 163 4.62 -0.71 30.03
N TYR A 164 5.05 0.51 29.76
CA TYR A 164 4.41 1.71 30.28
C TYR A 164 2.92 1.77 29.91
N LEU A 165 2.59 1.56 28.64
CA LEU A 165 1.22 1.59 28.15
C LEU A 165 0.37 0.53 28.84
N LEU A 166 0.82 -0.72 28.89
CA LEU A 166 0.10 -1.82 29.53
C LEU A 166 -0.10 -1.60 31.03
N GLU A 167 0.89 -1.05 31.74
CA GLU A 167 0.78 -0.72 33.17
C GLU A 167 -0.25 0.39 33.44
N LYS A 168 -0.34 1.38 32.56
CA LYS A 168 -1.26 2.51 32.73
C LYS A 168 -2.67 2.21 32.27
N THR A 169 -2.83 1.40 31.22
CA THR A 169 -4.16 1.11 30.65
C THR A 169 -4.79 -0.18 31.17
N GLN A 170 -3.99 -1.20 31.50
CA GLN A 170 -4.46 -2.50 32.01
C GLN A 170 -5.63 -3.10 31.18
N PRO A 171 -5.47 -3.25 29.85
CA PRO A 171 -6.53 -3.73 28.98
C PRO A 171 -7.02 -5.13 29.41
N THR A 172 -8.33 -5.34 29.47
CA THR A 172 -8.91 -6.63 29.91
C THR A 172 -9.18 -7.61 28.78
N THR A 173 -9.50 -7.12 27.58
CA THR A 173 -9.91 -7.96 26.44
C THR A 173 -8.79 -8.16 25.43
N GLY A 174 -8.10 -7.10 25.03
CA GLY A 174 -7.08 -7.25 23.99
C GLY A 174 -6.30 -6.01 23.57
N ILE A 175 -5.44 -6.25 22.59
CA ILE A 175 -4.49 -5.27 22.06
C ILE A 175 -4.35 -5.38 20.54
N THR A 176 -4.29 -4.22 19.88
CA THR A 176 -3.77 -4.08 18.50
C THR A 176 -2.52 -3.22 18.49
N ILE A 177 -1.48 -3.66 17.78
CA ILE A 177 -0.23 -2.90 17.59
C ILE A 177 0.00 -2.69 16.09
N PHE A 178 -0.16 -1.45 15.62
CA PHE A 178 0.03 -1.03 14.23
C PHE A 178 1.41 -0.42 13.94
N SER A 179 2.32 -0.43 14.91
CA SER A 179 3.70 0.02 14.76
C SER A 179 4.66 -1.13 14.48
N LYS A 180 5.90 -0.81 14.08
CA LYS A 180 6.98 -1.81 14.10
C LYS A 180 7.30 -2.15 15.55
N LEU A 181 7.73 -3.39 15.81
CA LEU A 181 8.27 -3.80 17.10
C LEU A 181 9.79 -3.64 17.10
N SER A 182 10.39 -3.36 18.26
CA SER A 182 11.84 -3.36 18.39
C SER A 182 12.42 -4.75 18.06
N PRO A 183 13.65 -4.87 17.54
CA PRO A 183 14.23 -6.17 17.18
C PRO A 183 14.32 -7.16 18.35
N ASP A 184 14.43 -6.64 19.57
CA ASP A 184 14.54 -7.34 20.85
C ASP A 184 13.21 -7.38 21.63
N PHE A 185 12.08 -7.13 20.97
CA PHE A 185 10.79 -7.02 21.63
C PHE A 185 10.42 -8.31 22.39
N ASP A 186 10.03 -8.15 23.65
CA ASP A 186 9.58 -9.25 24.50
C ASP A 186 8.09 -9.56 24.24
N TYR A 187 7.83 -10.56 23.38
CA TYR A 187 6.48 -10.95 22.99
C TYR A 187 5.64 -11.44 24.17
N LYS A 188 6.23 -11.98 25.24
CA LYS A 188 5.51 -12.51 26.40
C LYS A 188 4.60 -11.48 27.05
N LYS A 189 4.91 -10.19 26.88
CA LYS A 189 4.08 -9.05 27.33
C LYS A 189 2.69 -9.01 26.69
N ILE A 190 2.48 -9.64 25.53
CA ILE A 190 1.25 -9.50 24.74
C ILE A 190 0.55 -10.83 24.41
N LEU A 191 1.17 -11.98 24.68
CA LEU A 191 0.60 -13.30 24.33
C LEU A 191 -0.61 -13.73 25.14
N HIS A 192 -0.79 -13.15 26.33
CA HIS A 192 -1.88 -13.49 27.25
C HIS A 192 -3.21 -12.83 26.90
N PHE A 193 -3.22 -11.89 25.95
CA PHE A 193 -4.45 -11.22 25.53
C PHE A 193 -5.35 -12.16 24.76
N SER A 194 -6.63 -12.23 25.13
CA SER A 194 -7.63 -13.03 24.41
C SER A 194 -7.72 -12.62 22.95
N ARG A 195 -7.59 -11.32 22.66
CA ARG A 195 -7.56 -10.78 21.29
C ARG A 195 -6.25 -10.06 21.02
N LEU A 196 -5.45 -10.63 20.13
CA LEU A 196 -4.14 -10.10 19.77
C LEU A 196 -4.08 -9.78 18.27
N ARG A 197 -3.65 -8.56 17.91
CA ARG A 197 -3.41 -8.21 16.51
C ARG A 197 -2.11 -7.41 16.37
N VAL A 198 -1.20 -7.94 15.57
CA VAL A 198 0.11 -7.32 15.30
C VAL A 198 0.43 -7.48 13.82
N PRO A 199 0.02 -6.55 12.93
CA PRO A 199 0.26 -6.67 11.50
C PRO A 199 1.73 -6.55 11.08
N ASN A 200 2.59 -6.03 11.96
CA ASN A 200 4.03 -5.89 11.76
C ASN A 200 4.79 -6.66 12.85
N LEU A 201 4.60 -7.98 12.90
CA LEU A 201 5.12 -8.84 13.95
C LEU A 201 6.64 -8.89 13.98
N GLY A 202 7.30 -9.00 12.82
CA GLY A 202 8.76 -9.15 12.76
C GLY A 202 9.22 -10.55 13.12
N LYS A 203 10.37 -10.64 13.82
CA LYS A 203 11.06 -11.90 14.15
C LYS A 203 10.58 -12.50 15.47
N MET A 204 9.33 -12.98 15.49
CA MET A 204 8.81 -13.69 16.65
C MET A 204 9.38 -15.12 16.70
N PRO A 205 9.94 -15.57 17.84
CA PRO A 205 10.36 -16.96 18.03
C PRO A 205 9.16 -17.93 17.96
N LEU A 206 9.38 -19.13 17.43
CA LEU A 206 8.36 -20.19 17.39
C LEU A 206 7.85 -20.57 18.79
N GLU A 207 8.74 -20.60 19.79
CA GLU A 207 8.35 -20.92 21.17
C GLU A 207 7.39 -19.87 21.77
N ASP A 208 7.53 -18.61 21.38
CA ASP A 208 6.56 -17.59 21.77
C ASP A 208 5.22 -17.78 21.06
N LEU A 209 5.21 -18.33 19.83
CA LEU A 209 3.95 -18.63 19.11
C LEU A 209 3.23 -19.82 19.77
N LYS A 210 3.98 -20.83 20.20
CA LYS A 210 3.44 -21.96 20.99
C LYS A 210 2.91 -21.50 22.35
N ALA A 211 3.52 -20.49 22.96
CA ALA A 211 3.06 -19.90 24.23
C ALA A 211 1.82 -18.98 24.12
N LEU A 212 1.23 -18.83 22.93
CA LEU A 212 0.08 -17.95 22.69
C LEU A 212 -1.16 -18.41 23.49
N ASP A 213 -1.71 -17.54 24.33
CA ASP A 213 -2.93 -17.81 25.14
C ASP A 213 -4.13 -16.95 24.65
N SER A 214 -4.19 -16.70 23.36
CA SER A 214 -5.26 -15.92 22.71
C SER A 214 -6.42 -16.79 22.24
N GLU A 215 -7.64 -16.23 22.23
CA GLU A 215 -8.79 -16.78 21.51
C GLU A 215 -8.68 -16.48 20.01
N ILE A 216 -8.30 -15.25 19.66
CA ILE A 216 -8.10 -14.82 18.27
C ILE A 216 -6.79 -14.05 18.15
N ALA A 217 -5.90 -14.52 17.28
CA ALA A 217 -4.64 -13.87 16.97
C ALA A 217 -4.53 -13.57 15.47
N ASN A 218 -4.23 -12.31 15.14
CA ASN A 218 -3.98 -11.83 13.78
C ASN A 218 -2.56 -11.29 13.70
N LEU A 219 -1.63 -12.08 13.16
CA LEU A 219 -0.20 -11.80 13.15
C LEU A 219 0.27 -11.60 11.71
N GLY A 220 0.79 -10.42 11.38
CA GLY A 220 1.21 -10.06 10.03
C GLY A 220 2.71 -9.79 9.93
N ASN A 221 3.25 -9.79 8.71
CA ASN A 221 4.68 -9.58 8.40
C ASN A 221 5.60 -10.39 9.35
N HIS A 222 5.22 -11.64 9.60
CA HIS A 222 6.00 -12.60 10.38
C HIS A 222 7.13 -13.20 9.54
N GLN A 223 8.02 -13.97 10.18
CA GLN A 223 9.09 -14.71 9.50
C GLN A 223 8.95 -16.23 9.59
N PHE A 224 7.84 -16.73 10.15
CA PHE A 224 7.53 -18.15 10.16
C PHE A 224 7.48 -18.73 8.75
N LYS A 225 8.09 -19.90 8.60
CA LYS A 225 8.04 -20.77 7.42
C LYS A 225 7.02 -21.88 7.63
N GLU A 226 6.74 -22.64 6.59
CA GLU A 226 5.83 -23.79 6.59
C GLU A 226 6.22 -24.82 7.67
N VAL A 227 7.52 -25.07 7.86
CA VAL A 227 8.03 -25.97 8.91
C VAL A 227 7.70 -25.44 10.32
N ASP A 228 7.86 -24.14 10.56
CA ASP A 228 7.53 -23.55 11.87
C ASP A 228 6.02 -23.69 12.16
N ILE A 229 5.18 -23.54 11.13
CA ILE A 229 3.74 -23.69 11.30
C ILE A 229 3.35 -25.16 11.45
N ASN A 230 3.99 -26.09 10.73
CA ASN A 230 3.80 -27.52 10.95
C ASN A 230 4.10 -27.91 12.41
N ASP A 231 5.21 -27.43 12.97
CA ASP A 231 5.57 -27.63 14.38
C ASP A 231 4.52 -27.04 15.35
N PHE A 232 3.98 -25.86 15.03
CA PHE A 232 2.88 -25.28 15.80
C PHE A 232 1.59 -26.12 15.70
N LEU A 233 1.27 -26.65 14.53
CA LEU A 233 0.09 -27.50 14.35
C LEU A 233 0.19 -28.80 15.15
N HIS A 234 1.36 -29.45 15.15
CA HIS A 234 1.62 -30.61 16.03
C HIS A 234 1.44 -30.25 17.51
N HIS A 235 1.99 -29.11 17.94
CA HIS A 235 1.80 -28.60 19.30
C HIS A 235 0.31 -28.40 19.64
N TRP A 236 -0.50 -27.87 18.72
CA TRP A 236 -1.94 -27.72 18.92
C TRP A 236 -2.68 -29.07 18.91
N ILE A 237 -2.28 -30.02 18.06
CA ILE A 237 -2.83 -31.37 17.99
C ILE A 237 -2.65 -32.10 19.33
N GLU A 238 -1.55 -31.86 20.03
CA GLU A 238 -1.31 -32.33 21.40
C GLU A 238 -2.21 -31.68 22.46
N GLY A 239 -3.20 -30.86 22.07
CA GLY A 239 -4.19 -30.23 22.95
C GLY A 239 -3.69 -29.01 23.70
N ASN A 240 -2.65 -28.36 23.20
CA ASN A 240 -2.21 -27.05 23.68
C ASN A 240 -3.03 -25.90 23.05
N ASN A 241 -2.83 -24.67 23.53
CA ASN A 241 -3.56 -23.46 23.09
C ASN A 241 -5.09 -23.63 23.08
N LYS A 242 -5.67 -24.22 24.14
CA LYS A 242 -7.09 -24.60 24.22
C LYS A 242 -8.11 -23.47 24.00
N LYS A 243 -7.69 -22.22 24.21
CA LYS A 243 -8.54 -21.03 23.97
C LYS A 243 -8.60 -20.66 22.49
N LEU A 244 -7.61 -21.05 21.69
CA LEU A 244 -7.44 -20.60 20.32
C LEU A 244 -8.60 -21.07 19.45
N ARG A 245 -9.30 -20.10 18.88
CA ARG A 245 -10.38 -20.31 17.91
C ARG A 245 -9.99 -19.87 16.51
N ARG A 246 -9.06 -18.92 16.39
CA ARG A 246 -8.54 -18.47 15.12
C ARG A 246 -7.12 -17.93 15.24
N LEU A 247 -6.24 -18.45 14.40
CA LEU A 247 -4.93 -17.88 14.11
C LEU A 247 -4.91 -17.44 12.64
N LYS A 248 -4.66 -16.16 12.40
CA LYS A 248 -4.45 -15.60 11.06
C LYS A 248 -3.01 -15.16 10.92
N LEU A 249 -2.33 -15.68 9.90
CA LEU A 249 -0.94 -15.37 9.58
C LEU A 249 -0.87 -14.66 8.22
N ASP A 250 -0.62 -13.36 8.24
CA ASP A 250 -0.51 -12.51 7.05
C ASP A 250 0.97 -12.26 6.73
N GLY A 251 1.62 -13.10 5.94
CA GLY A 251 3.06 -12.93 5.69
C GLY A 251 3.66 -13.87 4.66
N PHE A 252 2.95 -14.93 4.29
CA PHE A 252 3.35 -15.83 3.22
C PHE A 252 3.35 -15.10 1.87
N LYS A 253 4.53 -15.06 1.24
CA LYS A 253 4.69 -14.52 -0.12
C LYS A 253 3.95 -15.38 -1.15
N GLU A 254 3.90 -16.69 -0.92
CA GLU A 254 3.37 -17.73 -1.80
C GLU A 254 2.26 -18.55 -1.13
N ALA A 255 1.54 -19.38 -1.90
CA ALA A 255 0.70 -20.39 -1.27
C ALA A 255 1.63 -21.36 -0.52
N PRO A 256 1.29 -21.78 0.71
CA PRO A 256 2.16 -22.66 1.46
C PRO A 256 2.29 -23.99 0.71
N ASP A 257 3.49 -24.55 0.75
CA ASP A 257 3.68 -25.95 0.35
C ASP A 257 2.91 -26.84 1.34
N TRP A 258 1.82 -27.43 0.86
CA TRP A 258 0.93 -28.26 1.68
C TRP A 258 1.59 -29.53 2.18
N ASP A 259 2.56 -30.09 1.43
CA ASP A 259 3.27 -31.30 1.81
C ASP A 259 4.25 -31.02 2.96
N ILE A 260 4.79 -29.80 3.03
CA ILE A 260 5.61 -29.36 4.16
C ILE A 260 4.73 -28.93 5.33
N LEU A 261 3.70 -28.10 5.08
CA LEU A 261 2.86 -27.51 6.12
C LEU A 261 2.06 -28.57 6.89
N LEU A 262 1.55 -29.58 6.20
CA LEU A 262 0.74 -30.66 6.78
C LEU A 262 1.49 -31.99 6.87
N LYS A 263 2.82 -31.94 6.81
CA LYS A 263 3.66 -33.12 6.96
C LYS A 263 3.31 -33.85 8.27
N ASP A 264 3.11 -35.16 8.16
CA ASP A 264 2.78 -36.05 9.28
C ASP A 264 1.47 -35.69 10.02
N ILE A 265 0.59 -34.88 9.40
CA ILE A 265 -0.74 -34.55 9.92
C ILE A 265 -1.79 -35.25 9.06
N VAL A 266 -2.62 -36.09 9.68
CA VAL A 266 -3.77 -36.71 9.02
C VAL A 266 -4.89 -35.68 8.91
N TYR A 267 -5.27 -35.34 7.67
CA TYR A 267 -6.34 -34.40 7.38
C TYR A 267 -7.36 -34.96 6.38
N THR A 268 -8.50 -34.28 6.29
CA THR A 268 -9.57 -34.56 5.33
C THR A 268 -9.92 -33.29 4.55
N GLU A 269 -10.46 -33.45 3.36
CA GLU A 269 -11.05 -32.33 2.61
C GLU A 269 -12.39 -31.91 3.22
N TRP A 270 -12.86 -30.70 2.90
CA TRP A 270 -14.13 -30.20 3.41
C TRP A 270 -15.28 -31.17 3.15
N ASN A 271 -15.98 -31.53 4.23
CA ASN A 271 -17.18 -32.35 4.18
C ASN A 271 -18.40 -31.53 4.68
N PRO A 272 -19.39 -31.23 3.82
CA PRO A 272 -20.58 -30.47 4.22
C PRO A 272 -21.44 -31.17 5.26
N LYS A 273 -21.27 -32.48 5.48
CA LYS A 273 -21.97 -33.24 6.53
C LYS A 273 -21.35 -33.03 7.92
N GLU A 274 -20.07 -32.64 8.00
CA GLU A 274 -19.36 -32.45 9.28
C GLU A 274 -19.34 -30.98 9.71
N ARG A 275 -19.22 -30.05 8.78
CA ARG A 275 -19.26 -28.61 9.07
C ARG A 275 -19.77 -27.79 7.88
N GLY A 276 -20.28 -26.60 8.19
CA GLY A 276 -20.65 -25.60 7.18
C GLY A 276 -19.45 -25.10 6.37
N ARG A 277 -19.74 -24.56 5.19
CA ARG A 277 -18.75 -23.95 4.29
C ARG A 277 -18.03 -22.75 4.90
N TYR A 278 -18.77 -21.90 5.60
CA TYR A 278 -18.27 -20.61 6.05
C TYR A 278 -17.96 -20.59 7.54
N TYR A 279 -16.78 -20.09 7.91
CA TYR A 279 -16.43 -19.79 9.30
C TYR A 279 -16.70 -18.32 9.61
N LYS A 280 -17.38 -18.03 10.73
CA LYS A 280 -17.66 -16.67 11.19
C LYS A 280 -16.76 -16.32 12.36
N SER A 281 -15.92 -15.31 12.18
CA SER A 281 -15.00 -14.83 13.21
C SER A 281 -15.38 -13.41 13.62
N LYS A 282 -15.46 -13.14 14.92
CA LYS A 282 -15.72 -11.80 15.46
C LYS A 282 -14.51 -11.31 16.27
N TYR A 283 -13.66 -10.47 15.67
CA TYR A 283 -12.47 -9.94 16.35
C TYR A 283 -12.80 -8.73 17.23
N THR A 284 -13.60 -7.79 16.73
CA THR A 284 -14.17 -6.68 17.52
C THR A 284 -15.69 -6.75 17.41
N ASP A 285 -16.39 -5.70 16.98
CA ASP A 285 -17.84 -5.72 16.81
C ASP A 285 -18.28 -6.32 15.47
N GLU A 286 -17.32 -6.52 14.56
CA GLU A 286 -17.55 -6.96 13.20
C GLU A 286 -17.35 -8.46 13.04
N VAL A 287 -18.27 -9.09 12.31
CA VAL A 287 -18.16 -10.51 11.92
C VAL A 287 -17.55 -10.61 10.53
N GLU A 288 -16.39 -11.25 10.45
CA GLU A 288 -15.74 -11.69 9.22
C GLU A 288 -16.24 -13.09 8.86
N THR A 289 -16.57 -13.31 7.58
CA THR A 289 -16.96 -14.61 7.03
C THR A 289 -15.83 -15.12 6.15
N ILE A 290 -15.31 -16.30 6.47
CA ILE A 290 -14.20 -16.95 5.77
C ILE A 290 -14.75 -18.18 5.03
N ASP A 291 -14.37 -18.35 3.77
CA ASP A 291 -14.75 -19.52 2.98
C ASP A 291 -13.77 -20.67 3.22
N CYS A 292 -14.24 -21.76 3.82
CA CYS A 292 -13.43 -22.91 4.18
C CYS A 292 -13.71 -24.13 3.28
N GLU A 293 -14.28 -23.92 2.08
CA GLU A 293 -14.55 -24.98 1.09
C GLU A 293 -13.28 -25.72 0.67
N ASN A 294 -12.18 -25.02 0.44
CA ASN A 294 -10.89 -25.60 0.05
C ASN A 294 -9.94 -25.83 1.25
N GLY A 295 -10.47 -25.83 2.47
CA GLY A 295 -9.67 -26.02 3.68
C GLY A 295 -9.38 -27.48 4.00
N ARG A 296 -8.27 -27.73 4.70
CA ARG A 296 -7.88 -29.05 5.22
C ARG A 296 -8.28 -29.19 6.68
N ASP A 297 -9.07 -30.21 6.98
CA ASP A 297 -9.67 -30.44 8.29
C ASP A 297 -8.91 -31.52 9.07
N PHE A 298 -8.55 -31.23 10.31
CA PHE A 298 -7.92 -32.17 11.24
C PHE A 298 -8.39 -31.91 12.68
N ARG A 299 -8.09 -32.84 13.59
CA ARG A 299 -8.55 -32.77 14.99
C ARG A 299 -7.38 -32.82 15.95
N ASN A 300 -7.51 -32.13 17.08
CA ASN A 300 -6.59 -32.34 18.21
C ASN A 300 -6.96 -33.58 19.02
N LYS A 301 -6.12 -33.93 20.00
CA LYS A 301 -6.33 -35.07 20.91
C LYS A 301 -7.64 -35.01 21.71
N ASP A 302 -8.18 -33.81 21.90
CA ASP A 302 -9.44 -33.56 22.61
C ASP A 302 -10.66 -33.64 21.67
N GLY A 303 -10.45 -33.92 20.38
CA GLY A 303 -11.49 -34.08 19.34
C GLY A 303 -11.97 -32.78 18.71
N GLN A 304 -11.40 -31.63 19.07
CA GLN A 304 -11.74 -30.33 18.50
C GLN A 304 -11.32 -30.27 17.03
N LEU A 305 -12.23 -29.84 16.16
CA LEU A 305 -11.98 -29.67 14.73
C LEU A 305 -11.29 -28.34 14.44
N ALA A 306 -10.22 -28.37 13.65
CA ALA A 306 -9.59 -27.22 13.05
C ALA A 306 -9.53 -27.34 11.53
N THR A 307 -9.48 -26.20 10.86
CA THR A 307 -9.35 -26.10 9.40
C THR A 307 -8.21 -25.16 9.07
N VAL A 308 -7.27 -25.60 8.25
CA VAL A 308 -6.24 -24.74 7.64
C VAL A 308 -6.67 -24.40 6.22
N VAL A 309 -6.69 -23.10 5.89
CA VAL A 309 -7.05 -22.59 4.57
C VAL A 309 -6.13 -21.43 4.20
N HIS A 310 -5.75 -21.37 2.94
CA HIS A 310 -4.97 -20.27 2.37
C HIS A 310 -5.84 -19.45 1.41
N HIS A 311 -5.80 -18.12 1.53
CA HIS A 311 -6.51 -17.20 0.64
C HIS A 311 -5.54 -16.17 0.06
N LEU A 312 -5.57 -15.95 -1.26
CA LEU A 312 -4.89 -14.81 -1.85
C LEU A 312 -5.61 -13.51 -1.47
N GLN A 313 -4.88 -12.43 -1.23
CA GLN A 313 -5.46 -11.12 -0.92
C GLN A 313 -6.39 -10.61 -2.05
N PHE A 314 -6.09 -10.98 -3.29
CA PHE A 314 -6.96 -10.77 -4.44
C PHE A 314 -8.25 -11.59 -4.35
N GLU A 315 -8.21 -12.84 -3.88
CA GLU A 315 -9.40 -13.67 -3.69
C GLU A 315 -10.27 -13.16 -2.54
N LEU A 316 -9.66 -12.72 -1.43
CA LEU A 316 -10.36 -12.07 -0.31
C LEU A 316 -11.13 -10.82 -0.75
N SER A 317 -10.69 -10.14 -1.81
CA SER A 317 -11.40 -8.98 -2.36
C SER A 317 -12.67 -9.35 -3.13
N GLN A 318 -12.81 -10.60 -3.54
CA GLN A 318 -13.98 -11.14 -4.21
C GLN A 318 -14.99 -11.75 -3.22
N VAL A 319 -14.59 -12.06 -1.98
CA VAL A 319 -15.45 -12.82 -1.04
C VAL A 319 -16.63 -12.02 -0.47
N SER A 320 -16.49 -10.70 -0.30
CA SER A 320 -17.60 -9.84 0.11
C SER A 320 -17.35 -8.36 -0.20
N ARG A 321 -18.43 -7.62 -0.48
CA ARG A 321 -18.39 -6.15 -0.61
C ARG A 321 -17.80 -5.49 0.64
N ARG A 322 -18.01 -6.09 1.82
CA ARG A 322 -17.48 -5.59 3.10
C ARG A 322 -15.95 -5.75 3.16
N THR A 323 -15.42 -6.89 2.76
CA THR A 323 -13.97 -7.16 2.69
C THR A 323 -13.29 -6.23 1.69
N LEU A 324 -13.87 -6.05 0.50
CA LEU A 324 -13.39 -5.08 -0.49
C LEU A 324 -13.35 -3.65 0.09
N ASN A 325 -14.41 -3.25 0.80
CA ASN A 325 -14.43 -1.95 1.46
C ASN A 325 -13.35 -1.84 2.55
N PHE A 326 -13.05 -2.90 3.30
CA PHE A 326 -11.94 -2.87 4.28
C PHE A 326 -10.57 -2.74 3.63
N MET A 327 -10.33 -3.39 2.49
CA MET A 327 -9.08 -3.24 1.76
C MET A 327 -8.90 -1.82 1.21
N ASN A 328 -9.98 -1.23 0.68
CA ASN A 328 -9.99 0.17 0.28
C ASN A 328 -9.67 1.10 1.46
N LEU A 329 -10.32 0.86 2.61
CA LEU A 329 -10.08 1.64 3.82
C LEU A 329 -8.69 1.44 4.42
N ALA A 330 -8.10 0.26 4.24
CA ALA A 330 -6.73 -0.07 4.64
C ALA A 330 -5.69 0.67 3.78
N ARG A 331 -6.12 1.49 2.82
CA ARG A 331 -5.30 2.32 1.92
C ARG A 331 -4.03 1.60 1.51
N ILE A 332 -4.21 0.37 1.06
CA ILE A 332 -3.10 -0.47 0.65
C ILE A 332 -2.54 0.20 -0.60
N SER A 333 -1.35 0.75 -0.48
CA SER A 333 -0.63 1.29 -1.63
C SER A 333 0.03 0.12 -2.35
N ILE A 334 -0.25 -0.03 -3.63
CA ILE A 334 0.62 -0.75 -4.55
C ILE A 334 1.41 0.29 -5.35
N GLU A 335 2.56 -0.08 -5.89
CA GLU A 335 3.25 0.79 -6.84
C GLU A 335 2.56 0.72 -8.20
N THR A 336 3.33 0.60 -9.28
CA THR A 336 2.81 0.64 -10.63
C THR A 336 2.37 -0.74 -11.09
N VAL A 337 1.12 -0.84 -11.55
CA VAL A 337 0.63 -2.00 -12.28
C VAL A 337 1.11 -1.87 -13.72
N ASN A 338 1.96 -2.79 -14.15
CA ASN A 338 2.50 -2.79 -15.50
C ASN A 338 1.61 -3.67 -16.38
N ILE A 339 1.08 -3.09 -17.46
CA ILE A 339 0.26 -3.79 -18.44
C ILE A 339 1.06 -3.83 -19.74
N ALA A 340 1.18 -4.99 -20.35
CA ALA A 340 1.83 -5.14 -21.65
C ALA A 340 0.90 -5.91 -22.60
N ASN A 341 0.51 -5.29 -23.70
CA ASN A 341 -0.25 -5.93 -24.77
C ASN A 341 0.68 -6.24 -25.96
N GLY A 342 0.68 -7.49 -26.48
CA GLY A 342 1.61 -7.90 -27.54
C GLY A 342 1.79 -9.42 -27.74
N SER A 343 3.03 -9.90 -27.84
CA SER A 343 3.31 -11.34 -27.92
C SER A 343 3.02 -12.08 -26.61
N SER A 344 2.96 -11.36 -25.50
CA SER A 344 2.86 -11.94 -24.16
C SER A 344 1.55 -11.66 -23.42
N ASP A 345 0.75 -10.65 -23.82
CA ASP A 345 -0.52 -10.23 -23.19
C ASP A 345 -0.53 -10.39 -21.65
N GLN A 346 0.14 -9.50 -20.92
CA GLN A 346 0.41 -9.67 -19.49
C GLN A 346 0.00 -8.46 -18.63
N ILE A 347 -0.37 -8.75 -17.38
CA ILE A 347 -0.50 -7.78 -16.28
C ILE A 347 0.49 -8.17 -15.18
N MET A 348 1.46 -7.32 -14.91
CA MET A 348 2.53 -7.53 -13.94
C MET A 348 2.42 -6.57 -12.76
N PHE A 349 2.69 -7.10 -11.57
CA PHE A 349 2.69 -6.38 -10.31
C PHE A 349 4.06 -6.48 -9.65
N PHE A 350 4.53 -5.36 -9.12
CA PHE A 350 5.84 -5.27 -8.50
C PHE A 350 5.73 -4.94 -7.01
N ASN A 351 6.77 -5.32 -6.26
CA ASN A 351 6.92 -4.92 -4.87
C ASN A 351 7.29 -3.43 -4.79
N ARG A 352 7.27 -2.86 -3.58
CA ARG A 352 7.62 -1.44 -3.31
C ARG A 352 9.05 -1.02 -3.70
N SER A 353 9.92 -1.93 -4.11
CA SER A 353 11.26 -1.60 -4.60
C SER A 353 11.38 -1.71 -6.11
N CYS A 354 10.31 -2.08 -6.83
CA CYS A 354 10.32 -2.43 -8.25
C CYS A 354 11.39 -3.48 -8.65
N THR A 355 11.87 -4.28 -7.69
CA THR A 355 12.94 -5.27 -7.94
C THR A 355 12.40 -6.69 -8.05
N GLU A 356 11.23 -6.97 -7.46
CA GLU A 356 10.62 -8.30 -7.43
C GLU A 356 9.22 -8.24 -8.03
N ARG A 357 8.92 -9.16 -8.96
CA ARG A 357 7.55 -9.38 -9.45
C ARG A 357 6.78 -10.12 -8.38
N VAL A 358 5.73 -9.50 -7.86
CA VAL A 358 4.89 -10.05 -6.77
C VAL A 358 3.78 -10.92 -7.34
N PHE A 359 3.25 -10.55 -8.51
CA PHE A 359 2.11 -11.22 -9.13
C PHE A 359 2.12 -10.99 -10.64
N LEU A 360 1.68 -11.97 -11.41
CA LEU A 360 1.58 -11.93 -12.87
C LEU A 360 0.26 -12.57 -13.31
N ILE A 361 -0.45 -11.91 -14.20
CA ILE A 361 -1.54 -12.50 -14.98
C ILE A 361 -1.08 -12.55 -16.42
N GLU A 362 -1.08 -13.73 -17.00
CA GLU A 362 -0.67 -13.97 -18.38
C GLU A 362 -1.88 -14.48 -19.18
N PHE A 363 -2.14 -13.86 -20.32
CA PHE A 363 -3.26 -14.20 -21.19
C PHE A 363 -2.74 -15.00 -22.37
N LEU A 364 -2.96 -16.32 -22.34
CA LEU A 364 -2.35 -17.27 -23.26
C LEU A 364 -3.13 -17.37 -24.58
N LYS A 365 -2.41 -17.28 -25.71
CA LYS A 365 -2.99 -17.34 -27.07
C LYS A 365 -3.51 -18.72 -27.47
N THR A 366 -2.95 -19.80 -26.90
CA THR A 366 -3.27 -21.19 -27.25
C THR A 366 -4.14 -21.85 -26.20
N PRO A 367 -5.43 -22.16 -26.50
CA PRO A 367 -6.35 -22.89 -25.62
C PRO A 367 -5.77 -24.09 -24.88
N GLN A 368 -5.85 -24.06 -23.54
CA GLN A 368 -5.54 -25.17 -22.64
C GLN A 368 -6.79 -25.58 -21.82
N PRO A 369 -6.78 -26.75 -21.17
CA PRO A 369 -7.89 -27.17 -20.31
C PRO A 369 -8.14 -26.14 -19.20
N VAL A 370 -9.41 -25.72 -19.08
CA VAL A 370 -9.87 -24.85 -17.99
C VAL A 370 -9.82 -25.65 -16.68
N VAL A 371 -9.08 -25.13 -15.71
CA VAL A 371 -8.95 -25.74 -14.37
C VAL A 371 -9.64 -24.94 -13.27
N GLY A 372 -10.14 -23.75 -13.60
CA GLY A 372 -10.91 -22.92 -12.68
C GLY A 372 -11.48 -21.69 -13.36
N GLN A 373 -12.29 -20.94 -12.61
CA GLN A 373 -12.80 -19.64 -13.03
C GLN A 373 -12.56 -18.60 -11.93
N MET A 374 -11.96 -17.48 -12.32
CA MET A 374 -11.78 -16.31 -11.47
C MET A 374 -12.94 -15.35 -11.69
N LYS A 375 -13.73 -15.07 -10.64
CA LYS A 375 -14.80 -14.07 -10.72
C LYS A 375 -14.27 -12.68 -10.36
N VAL A 376 -14.50 -11.70 -11.22
CA VAL A 376 -14.09 -10.29 -11.01
C VAL A 376 -15.20 -9.36 -11.49
N ASN A 377 -15.76 -8.52 -10.59
CA ASN A 377 -16.85 -7.60 -10.92
C ASN A 377 -17.99 -8.30 -11.70
N ASP A 378 -18.44 -9.45 -11.21
CA ASP A 378 -19.51 -10.30 -11.78
C ASP A 378 -19.19 -10.98 -13.13
N ILE A 379 -17.95 -10.89 -13.62
CA ILE A 379 -17.48 -11.60 -14.81
C ILE A 379 -16.61 -12.79 -14.41
N SER A 380 -16.86 -13.95 -15.01
CA SER A 380 -15.98 -15.12 -14.93
C SER A 380 -14.87 -15.03 -15.97
N ILE A 381 -13.62 -15.11 -15.52
CA ILE A 381 -12.42 -15.23 -16.34
C ILE A 381 -11.92 -16.67 -16.21
N ASP A 382 -11.77 -17.38 -17.32
CA ASP A 382 -11.35 -18.77 -17.35
C ASP A 382 -9.85 -18.86 -17.05
N VAL A 383 -9.50 -19.74 -16.11
CA VAL A 383 -8.12 -19.99 -15.67
C VAL A 383 -7.64 -21.34 -16.20
N TRP A 384 -6.46 -21.37 -16.79
CA TRP A 384 -5.84 -22.58 -17.34
C TRP A 384 -4.71 -23.12 -16.46
N SER A 385 -4.56 -24.44 -16.43
CA SER A 385 -3.36 -25.09 -15.91
C SER A 385 -2.38 -25.28 -17.06
N VAL A 386 -1.12 -24.88 -16.84
CA VAL A 386 -0.04 -25.17 -17.76
C VAL A 386 0.84 -26.21 -17.10
N PHE A 387 0.92 -27.41 -17.71
CA PHE A 387 1.99 -28.34 -17.39
C PHE A 387 3.31 -27.69 -17.80
N ILE A 388 4.13 -27.29 -16.83
CA ILE A 388 5.46 -26.74 -17.08
C ILE A 388 6.37 -27.88 -17.52
N ASN A 389 6.27 -28.28 -18.80
CA ASN A 389 7.31 -29.06 -19.47
C ASN A 389 8.18 -28.07 -20.25
N PHE A 390 9.35 -27.80 -19.66
CA PHE A 390 10.37 -26.91 -20.20
C PHE A 390 10.97 -27.50 -21.48
N PHE A 391 10.60 -26.98 -22.65
CA PHE A 391 11.42 -27.11 -23.87
C PHE A 391 11.42 -25.79 -24.64
N SER A 392 12.55 -25.11 -24.58
CA SER A 392 12.82 -23.91 -25.38
C SER A 392 13.26 -24.31 -26.79
N ARG A 393 12.53 -23.83 -27.81
CA ARG A 393 13.01 -23.43 -29.14
C ARG A 393 12.00 -22.36 -29.57
N THR A 394 12.33 -21.10 -29.81
CA THR A 394 13.37 -20.59 -30.71
C THR A 394 13.88 -19.22 -30.27
N THR A 395 15.08 -18.92 -30.76
CA THR A 395 15.90 -17.72 -30.61
C THR A 395 15.17 -16.39 -30.86
N GLU A 396 15.14 -15.54 -29.84
CA GLU A 396 15.46 -14.10 -29.91
C GLU A 396 15.62 -13.60 -28.46
N THR A 397 16.84 -13.20 -28.11
CA THR A 397 17.30 -12.96 -26.74
C THR A 397 17.41 -11.47 -26.47
N VAL A 398 16.81 -10.98 -25.37
CA VAL A 398 17.55 -10.24 -24.32
C VAL A 398 16.99 -10.64 -22.94
N TYR A 399 17.92 -11.07 -22.07
CA TYR A 399 17.79 -11.60 -20.71
C TYR A 399 17.12 -10.62 -19.71
N TYR A 400 16.37 -11.05 -18.69
CA TYR A 400 16.87 -11.64 -17.44
C TYR A 400 16.16 -12.95 -17.04
N SER A 401 16.93 -14.02 -16.92
CA SER A 401 16.59 -15.16 -16.09
C SER A 401 16.90 -14.82 -14.63
N SER A 402 15.87 -14.79 -13.78
CA SER A 402 16.04 -15.28 -12.42
C SER A 402 15.40 -16.66 -12.37
N LYS A 403 16.25 -17.68 -12.25
CA LYS A 403 15.90 -18.91 -11.55
C LYS A 403 15.62 -18.52 -10.09
N ASP A 404 14.69 -19.20 -9.43
CA ASP A 404 14.42 -19.14 -7.97
C ASP A 404 13.43 -18.09 -7.41
N ALA A 405 12.26 -17.95 -8.03
CA ALA A 405 11.05 -17.62 -7.25
C ALA A 405 9.87 -18.33 -7.91
N ALA A 406 9.08 -19.12 -7.18
CA ALA A 406 7.89 -19.75 -7.72
C ALA A 406 6.82 -18.67 -7.94
N ARG A 407 6.91 -18.03 -9.10
CA ARG A 407 6.10 -16.88 -9.49
C ARG A 407 4.61 -17.23 -9.37
N LYS A 408 3.82 -16.38 -8.71
CA LYS A 408 2.34 -16.42 -8.77
C LYS A 408 1.88 -15.97 -10.15
N ILE A 409 1.72 -16.92 -11.05
CA ILE A 409 1.22 -16.71 -12.42
C ILE A 409 -0.22 -17.21 -12.49
N ILE A 410 -1.15 -16.33 -12.86
CA ILE A 410 -2.49 -16.75 -13.26
C ILE A 410 -2.54 -16.74 -14.78
N ASN A 411 -2.77 -17.91 -15.37
CA ASN A 411 -2.93 -18.05 -16.80
C ASN A 411 -4.41 -17.95 -17.18
N CYS A 412 -4.74 -16.96 -17.99
CA CYS A 412 -6.09 -16.66 -18.46
C CYS A 412 -6.20 -16.88 -19.98
N ASN A 413 -7.41 -17.05 -20.49
CA ASN A 413 -7.66 -17.14 -21.93
C ASN A 413 -7.43 -15.79 -22.64
N SER A 414 -6.63 -15.74 -23.70
CA SER A 414 -6.30 -14.50 -24.44
C SER A 414 -7.49 -13.75 -25.00
N ASN A 415 -8.55 -14.46 -25.41
CA ASN A 415 -9.76 -13.82 -25.93
C ASN A 415 -10.49 -13.03 -24.84
N GLN A 416 -10.08 -13.21 -23.59
CA GLN A 416 -10.56 -12.47 -22.43
C GLN A 416 -9.65 -11.31 -22.04
N PHE A 417 -8.53 -11.07 -22.72
CA PHE A 417 -7.62 -9.97 -22.37
C PHE A 417 -8.36 -8.64 -22.33
N GLY A 418 -9.10 -8.28 -23.38
CA GLY A 418 -9.74 -6.96 -23.46
C GLY A 418 -10.72 -6.67 -22.31
N TYR A 419 -11.70 -7.55 -22.10
CA TYR A 419 -12.67 -7.36 -21.01
C TYR A 419 -12.08 -7.72 -19.64
N GLY A 420 -11.32 -8.82 -19.55
CA GLY A 420 -10.66 -9.26 -18.33
C GLY A 420 -9.74 -8.18 -17.77
N LEU A 421 -8.95 -7.53 -18.62
CA LEU A 421 -8.08 -6.40 -18.26
C LEU A 421 -8.89 -5.26 -17.62
N VAL A 422 -9.94 -4.79 -18.28
CA VAL A 422 -10.77 -3.68 -17.75
C VAL A 422 -11.38 -4.05 -16.40
N HIS A 423 -11.92 -5.27 -16.27
CA HIS A 423 -12.57 -5.71 -15.05
C HIS A 423 -11.57 -5.91 -13.91
N ILE A 424 -10.41 -6.51 -14.18
CA ILE A 424 -9.31 -6.66 -13.22
C ILE A 424 -8.81 -5.30 -12.77
N LEU A 425 -8.47 -4.39 -13.69
CA LEU A 425 -7.96 -3.06 -13.33
C LEU A 425 -8.99 -2.25 -12.53
N THR A 426 -10.26 -2.29 -12.92
CA THR A 426 -11.32 -1.58 -12.20
C THR A 426 -11.53 -2.14 -10.79
N HIS A 427 -11.34 -3.45 -10.62
CA HIS A 427 -11.39 -4.08 -9.30
C HIS A 427 -10.19 -3.70 -8.44
N LEU A 428 -8.98 -3.74 -9.00
CA LEU A 428 -7.74 -3.35 -8.33
C LEU A 428 -7.76 -1.87 -7.93
N ASP A 429 -8.35 -1.02 -8.76
CA ASP A 429 -8.54 0.39 -8.46
C ASP A 429 -9.44 0.63 -7.24
N LYS A 430 -10.36 -0.30 -6.95
CA LYS A 430 -11.16 -0.27 -5.72
C LYS A 430 -10.39 -0.79 -4.51
N ILE A 431 -9.43 -1.69 -4.71
CA ILE A 431 -8.64 -2.30 -3.63
C ILE A 431 -7.52 -1.34 -3.18
N PHE A 432 -6.76 -0.80 -4.13
CA PHE A 432 -5.53 -0.08 -3.84
C PHE A 432 -5.72 1.44 -3.81
N TYR A 433 -5.18 2.06 -2.76
CA TYR A 433 -5.19 3.51 -2.63
C TYR A 433 -4.04 4.10 -3.44
N ARG A 434 -4.39 4.80 -4.53
CA ARG A 434 -3.47 5.41 -5.52
C ARG A 434 -2.73 4.38 -6.36
N MET A 435 -3.50 3.60 -7.12
CA MET A 435 -2.95 2.72 -8.15
C MET A 435 -2.60 3.52 -9.41
N ASP A 436 -1.33 3.54 -9.76
CA ASP A 436 -0.84 4.06 -11.03
C ASP A 436 -0.63 2.92 -12.03
N ILE A 437 -0.84 3.21 -13.31
CA ILE A 437 -0.67 2.25 -14.39
C ILE A 437 0.55 2.61 -15.24
N ALA A 438 1.37 1.63 -15.57
CA ALA A 438 2.31 1.73 -16.68
C ALA A 438 1.80 0.85 -17.81
N LEU A 439 1.65 1.42 -19.00
CA LEU A 439 0.99 0.78 -20.13
C LEU A 439 1.97 0.61 -21.28
N GLY A 440 2.21 -0.63 -21.69
CA GLY A 440 2.96 -1.03 -22.87
C GLY A 440 2.03 -1.51 -23.97
N ILE A 441 2.12 -0.90 -25.15
CA ILE A 441 1.32 -1.25 -26.32
C ILE A 441 2.24 -1.60 -27.48
N GLU A 442 2.07 -2.79 -28.02
CA GLU A 442 2.68 -3.20 -29.29
C GLU A 442 1.88 -2.62 -30.47
N SER A 443 2.58 -2.03 -31.43
CA SER A 443 2.01 -1.35 -32.60
C SER A 443 1.02 -2.20 -33.38
N GLY A 444 1.31 -3.50 -33.54
CA GLY A 444 0.44 -4.45 -34.22
C GLY A 444 -0.91 -4.69 -33.54
N THR A 445 -1.02 -4.34 -32.26
CA THR A 445 -2.22 -4.57 -31.43
C THR A 445 -3.02 -3.29 -31.14
N LEU A 446 -2.54 -2.12 -31.60
CA LEU A 446 -3.18 -0.84 -31.28
C LEU A 446 -4.66 -0.80 -31.70
N ASN A 447 -4.98 -1.35 -32.88
CA ASN A 447 -6.34 -1.39 -33.40
C ASN A 447 -7.29 -2.18 -32.49
N GLU A 448 -6.85 -3.32 -31.96
CA GLU A 448 -7.61 -4.14 -31.01
C GLU A 448 -7.77 -3.41 -29.67
N MET A 449 -6.77 -2.64 -29.27
CA MET A 449 -6.78 -1.85 -28.03
C MET A 449 -7.66 -0.61 -28.08
N ARG A 450 -8.04 -0.09 -29.25
CA ARG A 450 -8.83 1.15 -29.35
C ARG A 450 -10.18 1.07 -28.61
N GLY A 451 -10.83 -0.09 -28.58
CA GLY A 451 -12.05 -0.26 -27.79
C GLY A 451 -11.79 -0.28 -26.28
N ILE A 452 -10.70 -0.93 -25.88
CA ILE A 452 -10.32 -1.18 -24.49
C ILE A 452 -9.86 0.13 -23.80
N LEU A 453 -9.03 0.91 -24.49
CA LEU A 453 -8.45 2.15 -23.98
C LEU A 453 -9.48 3.26 -23.71
N CYS A 454 -10.70 3.14 -24.24
CA CYS A 454 -11.79 4.05 -23.94
C CYS A 454 -12.26 3.98 -22.47
N HIS A 455 -11.93 2.91 -21.74
CA HIS A 455 -12.31 2.81 -20.33
C HIS A 455 -11.54 3.81 -19.46
N SER A 456 -12.25 4.50 -18.55
CA SER A 456 -11.69 5.59 -17.74
C SER A 456 -10.52 5.20 -16.84
N VAL A 457 -10.36 3.91 -16.51
CA VAL A 457 -9.23 3.40 -15.71
C VAL A 457 -7.87 3.71 -16.34
N PHE A 458 -7.79 3.76 -17.66
CA PHE A 458 -6.53 4.03 -18.37
C PHE A 458 -6.06 5.48 -18.26
N LYS A 459 -6.91 6.42 -17.82
CA LYS A 459 -6.49 7.79 -17.49
C LYS A 459 -5.60 7.89 -16.25
N LYS A 460 -5.45 6.79 -15.50
CA LYS A 460 -4.49 6.63 -14.40
C LYS A 460 -3.10 6.20 -14.90
N CYS A 461 -2.85 6.32 -16.20
CA CYS A 461 -1.53 6.04 -16.75
C CYS A 461 -0.53 7.04 -16.16
N SER A 462 0.46 6.51 -15.46
CA SER A 462 1.64 7.26 -15.08
C SER A 462 2.68 7.22 -16.20
N TYR A 463 2.77 6.10 -16.91
CA TYR A 463 3.84 5.86 -17.87
C TYR A 463 3.34 5.10 -19.10
N LEU A 464 3.61 5.62 -20.29
CA LEU A 464 3.22 4.99 -21.55
C LEU A 464 4.45 4.47 -22.30
N GLN A 465 4.35 3.28 -22.86
CA GLN A 465 5.35 2.70 -23.73
C GLN A 465 4.71 2.19 -25.01
N PHE A 466 5.22 2.65 -26.15
CA PHE A 466 4.79 2.20 -27.46
C PHE A 466 5.94 1.45 -28.14
N ARG A 467 5.67 0.23 -28.62
CA ARG A 467 6.66 -0.66 -29.25
C ARG A 467 6.28 -0.95 -30.68
N GLY A 468 7.24 -0.92 -31.59
CA GLY A 468 7.02 -1.18 -33.00
C GLY A 468 8.27 -0.89 -33.80
N GLU A 469 9.32 -1.69 -33.62
CA GLU A 469 10.67 -1.44 -34.17
C GLU A 469 10.66 -1.23 -35.68
N ASN A 470 9.78 -1.94 -36.40
CA ASN A 470 9.62 -1.87 -37.85
C ASN A 470 8.36 -1.12 -38.29
N LYS A 471 7.67 -0.44 -37.37
CA LYS A 471 6.46 0.34 -37.66
C LYS A 471 6.72 1.83 -37.42
N THR A 472 5.91 2.64 -38.09
CA THR A 472 5.92 4.09 -37.93
C THR A 472 4.75 4.51 -37.04
N LEU A 473 5.03 5.28 -36.00
CA LEU A 473 4.03 5.91 -35.15
C LEU A 473 3.58 7.23 -35.81
N SER A 474 2.30 7.29 -36.18
CA SER A 474 1.68 8.47 -36.77
C SER A 474 1.26 9.50 -35.72
N ASN A 475 1.05 10.75 -36.14
CA ASN A 475 0.46 11.79 -35.29
C ASN A 475 -0.93 11.39 -34.75
N GLU A 476 -1.77 10.76 -35.59
CA GLU A 476 -3.13 10.35 -35.24
C GLU A 476 -3.15 9.25 -34.18
N ASP A 477 -2.35 8.20 -34.36
CA ASP A 477 -2.23 7.10 -33.39
C ASP A 477 -1.69 7.63 -32.05
N PHE A 478 -0.72 8.53 -32.11
CA PHE A 478 -0.13 9.12 -30.93
C PHE A 478 -1.11 10.02 -30.17
N GLU A 479 -1.84 10.90 -30.87
CA GLU A 479 -2.89 11.73 -30.28
C GLU A 479 -3.97 10.89 -29.60
N TYR A 480 -4.41 9.83 -30.27
CA TYR A 480 -5.38 8.90 -29.70
C TYR A 480 -4.85 8.29 -28.39
N LEU A 481 -3.60 7.82 -28.36
CA LEU A 481 -2.98 7.28 -27.15
C LEU A 481 -2.92 8.30 -26.01
N LEU A 482 -2.49 9.52 -26.31
CA LEU A 482 -2.42 10.60 -25.31
C LEU A 482 -3.80 10.95 -24.75
N GLU A 483 -4.81 11.05 -25.61
CA GLU A 483 -6.19 11.37 -25.21
C GLU A 483 -6.76 10.33 -24.24
N LYS A 484 -6.54 9.04 -24.53
CA LYS A 484 -7.12 7.94 -23.76
C LYS A 484 -6.34 7.61 -22.49
N THR A 485 -5.02 7.80 -22.50
CA THR A 485 -4.16 7.33 -21.39
C THR A 485 -3.67 8.46 -20.47
N GLN A 486 -3.49 9.68 -20.98
CA GLN A 486 -3.06 10.85 -20.20
C GLN A 486 -1.84 10.58 -19.29
N PRO A 487 -0.71 10.11 -19.85
CA PRO A 487 0.47 9.75 -19.06
C PRO A 487 0.99 10.96 -18.27
N THR A 488 1.20 10.79 -16.97
CA THR A 488 1.57 11.91 -16.07
C THR A 488 3.07 12.02 -15.78
N ILE A 489 3.84 10.94 -15.91
CA ILE A 489 5.27 10.90 -15.60
C ILE A 489 6.11 10.92 -16.88
N GLY A 490 5.85 10.00 -17.80
CA GLY A 490 6.75 9.83 -18.93
C GLY A 490 6.28 8.88 -20.01
N ILE A 491 7.09 8.84 -21.07
CA ILE A 491 6.82 8.05 -22.26
C ILE A 491 8.07 7.38 -22.82
N THR A 492 7.91 6.19 -23.40
CA THR A 492 8.91 5.53 -24.25
C THR A 492 8.35 5.14 -25.59
N ILE A 493 9.08 5.48 -26.65
CA ILE A 493 8.72 5.15 -28.02
C ILE A 493 9.85 4.32 -28.63
N PHE A 494 9.57 3.04 -28.86
CA PHE A 494 10.41 2.06 -29.57
C PHE A 494 9.86 1.83 -30.99
N SER A 495 9.60 2.91 -31.71
CA SER A 495 9.05 2.92 -33.06
C SER A 495 9.61 4.13 -33.81
N LYS A 496 9.65 4.06 -35.14
CA LYS A 496 10.03 5.22 -35.96
C LYS A 496 8.92 6.27 -35.88
N LEU A 497 9.27 7.54 -35.76
CA LEU A 497 8.28 8.62 -35.86
C LEU A 497 7.97 8.92 -37.34
N SER A 498 6.75 9.34 -37.64
CA SER A 498 6.40 9.79 -38.99
C SER A 498 7.25 11.00 -39.41
N PRO A 499 7.56 11.20 -40.71
CA PRO A 499 8.38 12.31 -41.15
C PRO A 499 7.82 13.70 -40.80
N ASP A 500 6.50 13.79 -40.63
CA ASP A 500 5.72 14.97 -40.26
C ASP A 500 5.33 14.98 -38.76
N PHE A 501 5.98 14.17 -37.93
CA PHE A 501 5.62 14.04 -36.52
C PHE A 501 5.75 15.38 -35.78
N ASP A 502 4.71 15.74 -35.03
CA ASP A 502 4.73 16.94 -34.20
C ASP A 502 5.46 16.66 -32.87
N TYR A 503 6.76 16.97 -32.85
CA TYR A 503 7.62 16.77 -31.69
C TYR A 503 7.12 17.50 -30.44
N LYS A 504 6.40 18.63 -30.58
CA LYS A 504 5.89 19.39 -29.42
C LYS A 504 5.00 18.57 -28.50
N LYS A 505 4.42 17.48 -29.00
CA LYS A 505 3.56 16.56 -28.24
C LYS A 505 4.32 15.65 -27.28
N ILE A 506 5.65 15.57 -27.37
CA ILE A 506 6.48 14.70 -26.49
C ILE A 506 7.40 15.48 -25.54
N LEU A 507 7.61 16.78 -25.77
CA LEU A 507 8.61 17.59 -25.05
C LEU A 507 8.20 17.96 -23.63
N GLN A 508 6.90 17.87 -23.30
CA GLN A 508 6.38 18.22 -21.98
C GLN A 508 6.56 17.12 -20.93
N PHE A 509 6.91 15.89 -21.33
CA PHE A 509 7.04 14.78 -20.39
C PHE A 509 8.32 14.90 -19.56
N SER A 510 8.19 14.72 -18.24
CA SER A 510 9.34 14.72 -17.32
C SER A 510 10.35 13.63 -17.68
N ARG A 511 9.89 12.49 -18.19
CA ARG A 511 10.75 11.39 -18.65
C ARG A 511 10.40 11.03 -20.08
N LEU A 512 11.36 11.24 -20.98
CA LEU A 512 11.17 11.01 -22.41
C LEU A 512 12.23 10.03 -22.91
N ARG A 513 11.81 8.98 -23.61
CA ARG A 513 12.72 8.12 -24.35
C ARG A 513 12.17 7.85 -25.74
N VAL A 514 12.96 8.14 -26.76
CA VAL A 514 12.60 7.89 -28.15
C VAL A 514 13.80 7.23 -28.81
N LEU A 515 13.70 5.94 -29.14
CA LEU A 515 14.83 5.19 -29.70
C LEU A 515 15.15 5.60 -31.14
N ASN A 516 14.12 6.00 -31.89
CA ASN A 516 14.22 6.39 -33.30
C ASN A 516 13.62 7.79 -33.50
N LEU A 517 14.32 8.82 -33.03
CA LEU A 517 13.83 10.20 -33.02
C LEU A 517 13.67 10.79 -34.43
N GLY A 518 14.59 10.47 -35.34
CA GLY A 518 14.60 11.03 -36.70
C GLY A 518 15.07 12.48 -36.72
N LYS A 519 14.40 13.31 -37.54
CA LYS A 519 14.82 14.69 -37.88
C LYS A 519 14.18 15.74 -36.98
N MET A 520 14.32 15.59 -35.65
CA MET A 520 13.82 16.60 -34.72
C MET A 520 14.58 17.92 -34.93
N PRO A 521 13.89 19.06 -35.13
CA PRO A 521 14.54 20.37 -35.20
C PRO A 521 15.27 20.71 -33.90
N LEU A 522 16.41 21.40 -34.01
CA LEU A 522 17.15 21.91 -32.84
C LEU A 522 16.29 22.85 -31.97
N GLU A 523 15.44 23.67 -32.59
CA GLU A 523 14.56 24.57 -31.85
C GLU A 523 13.55 23.81 -30.98
N ASP A 524 13.09 22.63 -31.41
CA ASP A 524 12.25 21.77 -30.59
C ASP A 524 13.07 21.18 -29.42
N LEU A 525 14.32 20.75 -29.66
CA LEU A 525 15.22 20.29 -28.57
C LEU A 525 15.42 21.37 -27.49
N LYS A 526 15.59 22.64 -27.88
CA LYS A 526 15.73 23.76 -26.93
C LYS A 526 14.47 23.96 -26.08
N THR A 527 13.28 23.61 -26.57
CA THR A 527 12.03 23.72 -25.79
C THR A 527 11.75 22.53 -24.86
N LEU A 528 12.66 21.54 -24.80
CA LEU A 528 12.51 20.34 -23.97
C LEU A 528 12.29 20.66 -22.48
N ASN A 529 11.17 20.21 -21.92
CA ASN A 529 10.79 20.43 -20.51
C ASN A 529 10.90 19.15 -19.67
N SER A 530 11.81 18.26 -20.05
CA SER A 530 12.07 16.98 -19.38
C SER A 530 13.06 17.10 -18.23
N GLU A 531 12.93 16.21 -17.25
CA GLU A 531 13.97 15.92 -16.24
C GLU A 531 15.03 14.97 -16.82
N ILE A 532 14.59 13.92 -17.52
CA ILE A 532 15.48 12.95 -18.16
C ILE A 532 14.98 12.69 -19.59
N ALA A 533 15.85 12.88 -20.57
CA ALA A 533 15.56 12.57 -21.97
C ALA A 533 16.62 11.62 -22.55
N ASN A 534 16.18 10.53 -23.17
CA ASN A 534 17.01 9.56 -23.87
C ASN A 534 16.59 9.54 -25.34
N LEU A 535 17.38 10.16 -26.20
CA LEU A 535 17.05 10.36 -27.61
C LEU A 535 18.03 9.56 -28.48
N GLY A 536 17.51 8.57 -29.21
CA GLY A 536 18.30 7.72 -30.09
C GLY A 536 17.99 7.94 -31.56
N SER A 537 18.91 7.49 -32.41
CA SER A 537 18.87 7.66 -33.88
C SER A 537 18.42 9.06 -34.30
N HIS A 538 18.99 10.08 -33.65
CA HIS A 538 18.78 11.48 -33.97
C HIS A 538 19.70 11.93 -35.11
N GLN A 539 19.55 13.18 -35.57
CA GLN A 539 20.43 13.79 -36.57
C GLN A 539 21.18 15.02 -36.05
N PHE A 540 21.17 15.26 -34.74
CA PHE A 540 21.97 16.32 -34.13
C PHE A 540 23.46 16.08 -34.33
N THR A 541 24.12 17.10 -34.85
CA THR A 541 25.58 17.19 -34.97
C THR A 541 26.19 17.77 -33.68
N GLU A 542 27.51 17.70 -33.54
CA GLU A 542 28.26 18.35 -32.47
C GLU A 542 28.00 19.86 -32.43
N THR A 543 27.78 20.49 -33.60
CA THR A 543 27.42 21.91 -33.69
C THR A 543 26.02 22.19 -33.14
N ASP A 544 25.05 21.31 -33.42
CA ASP A 544 23.70 21.44 -32.86
C ASP A 544 23.71 21.28 -31.33
N ILE A 545 24.51 20.34 -30.84
CA ILE A 545 24.69 20.11 -29.40
C ILE A 545 25.38 21.30 -28.75
N ASN A 546 26.42 21.86 -29.36
CA ASN A 546 27.06 23.08 -28.88
C ASN A 546 26.04 24.23 -28.71
N LEU A 547 25.17 24.45 -29.70
CA LEU A 547 24.11 25.46 -29.63
C LEU A 547 23.10 25.17 -28.51
N PHE A 548 22.79 23.90 -28.26
CA PHE A 548 21.96 23.50 -27.11
C PHE A 548 22.67 23.75 -25.77
N LEU A 549 23.97 23.48 -25.67
CA LEU A 549 24.74 23.73 -24.44
C LEU A 549 24.80 25.22 -24.11
N HIS A 550 25.04 26.08 -25.09
CA HIS A 550 24.95 27.55 -24.92
C HIS A 550 23.56 27.98 -24.43
N HIS A 551 22.50 27.43 -25.02
CA HIS A 551 21.13 27.69 -24.58
C HIS A 551 20.90 27.28 -23.10
N TRP A 552 21.45 26.15 -22.65
CA TRP A 552 21.37 25.74 -21.25
C TRP A 552 22.23 26.61 -20.33
N ILE A 553 23.43 27.02 -20.77
CA ILE A 553 24.33 27.92 -20.04
C ILE A 553 23.64 29.26 -19.74
N GLU A 554 22.78 29.75 -20.64
CA GLU A 554 21.92 30.92 -20.42
C GLU A 554 20.79 30.67 -19.40
N GLY A 555 20.76 29.52 -18.72
CA GLY A 555 19.83 29.18 -17.64
C GLY A 555 18.45 28.69 -18.09
N ASN A 556 18.35 28.20 -19.32
CA ASN A 556 17.15 27.54 -19.86
C ASN A 556 17.11 26.04 -19.46
N ASN A 557 16.02 25.35 -19.78
CA ASN A 557 15.79 23.91 -19.47
C ASN A 557 16.08 23.52 -18.01
N ARG A 558 15.67 24.36 -17.04
CA ARG A 558 16.01 24.25 -15.61
C ARG A 558 15.64 22.93 -14.91
N LYS A 559 14.75 22.13 -15.50
CA LYS A 559 14.36 20.82 -14.96
C LYS A 559 15.30 19.70 -15.40
N LEU A 560 16.07 19.90 -16.47
CA LEU A 560 16.87 18.88 -17.09
C LEU A 560 17.98 18.44 -16.14
N ARG A 561 18.02 17.13 -15.88
CA ARG A 561 19.05 16.45 -15.10
C ARG A 561 19.93 15.58 -15.97
N ARG A 562 19.37 15.01 -17.03
CA ARG A 562 20.13 14.17 -17.97
C ARG A 562 19.53 14.24 -19.37
N LEU A 563 20.39 14.51 -20.35
CA LEU A 563 20.13 14.28 -21.77
C LEU A 563 21.12 13.24 -22.27
N LYS A 564 20.61 12.06 -22.63
CA LYS A 564 21.37 10.97 -23.23
C LYS A 564 21.09 10.93 -24.72
N LEU A 565 22.14 11.00 -25.52
CA LEU A 565 22.13 10.96 -26.97
C LEU A 565 22.87 9.70 -27.44
N ASP A 566 22.28 8.96 -28.39
CA ASP A 566 22.88 7.79 -29.03
C ASP A 566 23.30 8.11 -30.48
N GLY A 567 24.26 7.37 -31.03
CA GLY A 567 24.79 7.57 -32.37
C GLY A 567 26.22 8.12 -32.40
N PHE A 568 26.86 8.28 -31.24
CA PHE A 568 28.25 8.70 -31.10
C PHE A 568 29.17 7.49 -31.04
N LYS A 569 29.25 6.72 -32.13
CA LYS A 569 30.06 5.48 -32.19
C LYS A 569 31.54 5.73 -31.90
N ASP A 570 32.03 6.86 -32.40
CA ASP A 570 33.37 7.37 -32.13
C ASP A 570 33.26 8.55 -31.16
N ALA A 571 34.39 8.92 -30.54
CA ALA A 571 34.45 10.11 -29.71
C ALA A 571 34.04 11.34 -30.53
N PRO A 572 33.15 12.22 -29.99
CA PRO A 572 32.73 13.42 -30.71
C PRO A 572 33.93 14.35 -30.93
N ASP A 573 33.82 15.21 -31.93
CA ASP A 573 34.73 16.34 -32.07
C ASP A 573 34.53 17.31 -30.90
N TRP A 574 35.41 17.22 -29.89
CA TRP A 574 35.35 18.02 -28.67
C TRP A 574 35.58 19.50 -28.94
N ASP A 575 36.37 19.86 -29.95
CA ASP A 575 36.65 21.24 -30.30
C ASP A 575 35.41 21.88 -30.93
N ALA A 576 34.66 21.13 -31.73
CA ALA A 576 33.37 21.57 -32.27
C ALA A 576 32.26 21.60 -31.20
N LEU A 577 32.17 20.56 -30.38
CA LEU A 577 31.11 20.38 -29.39
C LEU A 577 31.19 21.39 -28.24
N LEU A 578 32.38 21.70 -27.76
CA LEU A 578 32.62 22.63 -26.64
C LEU A 578 33.16 23.98 -27.10
N LYS A 579 33.01 24.30 -28.40
CA LYS A 579 33.42 25.59 -28.95
C LYS A 579 32.82 26.75 -28.15
N ASP A 580 33.69 27.68 -27.76
CA ASP A 580 33.36 28.88 -26.98
C ASP A 580 32.76 28.58 -25.58
N ILE A 581 32.94 27.36 -25.05
CA ILE A 581 32.54 26.96 -23.68
C ILE A 581 33.79 26.70 -22.86
N SER A 582 34.00 27.47 -21.79
CA SER A 582 35.07 27.20 -20.83
C SER A 582 34.69 26.02 -19.94
N TYR A 583 35.51 24.98 -19.93
CA TYR A 583 35.31 23.77 -19.15
C TYR A 583 36.55 23.38 -18.35
N THR A 584 36.37 22.52 -17.35
CA THR A 584 37.43 21.89 -16.56
C THR A 584 37.32 20.37 -16.65
N GLU A 585 38.43 19.67 -16.50
CA GLU A 585 38.43 18.22 -16.32
C GLU A 585 37.89 17.84 -14.93
N TRP A 586 37.49 16.58 -14.75
CA TRP A 586 36.98 16.09 -13.48
C TRP A 586 37.95 16.32 -12.32
N SER A 587 37.42 16.78 -11.19
CA SER A 587 38.12 16.92 -9.92
C SER A 587 37.31 16.31 -8.79
N SER A 588 37.93 15.43 -8.01
CA SER A 588 37.33 14.80 -6.83
C SER A 588 36.91 15.80 -5.75
N ASN A 589 37.46 17.02 -5.78
CA ASN A 589 37.11 18.09 -4.84
C ASN A 589 35.80 18.81 -5.21
N GLU A 590 35.36 18.74 -6.47
CA GLU A 590 34.15 19.44 -6.93
C GLU A 590 32.91 18.55 -7.00
N ARG A 591 33.09 17.27 -7.39
CA ARG A 591 32.01 16.28 -7.48
C ARG A 591 32.53 14.84 -7.45
N GLY A 592 31.64 13.89 -7.15
CA GLY A 592 31.93 12.46 -7.24
C GLY A 592 32.21 11.99 -8.68
N ARG A 593 32.88 10.82 -8.79
CA ARG A 593 33.21 10.18 -10.08
C ARG A 593 31.97 9.67 -10.81
N TYR A 594 31.00 9.12 -10.09
CA TYR A 594 29.86 8.42 -10.67
C TYR A 594 28.59 9.27 -10.62
N TYR A 595 27.88 9.34 -11.74
CA TYR A 595 26.53 9.90 -11.79
C TYR A 595 25.51 8.75 -11.75
N LYS A 596 24.54 8.84 -10.83
CA LYS A 596 23.46 7.86 -10.73
C LYS A 596 22.20 8.43 -11.35
N SER A 597 21.68 7.74 -12.37
CA SER A 597 20.49 8.13 -13.10
C SER A 597 19.47 7.01 -13.08
N LYS A 598 18.26 7.30 -12.60
CA LYS A 598 17.16 6.34 -12.63
C LYS A 598 16.12 6.80 -13.65
N TYR A 599 16.01 6.14 -14.81
CA TYR A 599 15.04 6.49 -15.88
C TYR A 599 13.67 5.82 -15.66
N THR A 600 13.65 4.54 -15.29
CA THR A 600 12.44 3.84 -14.81
C THR A 600 12.72 3.21 -13.45
N HIS A 601 12.68 1.88 -13.31
CA HIS A 601 13.05 1.19 -12.07
C HIS A 601 14.54 0.84 -12.02
N THR A 602 15.22 0.81 -13.16
CA THR A 602 16.65 0.54 -13.25
C THR A 602 17.47 1.80 -12.98
N GLU A 603 18.39 1.71 -12.04
CA GLU A 603 19.41 2.73 -11.80
C GLU A 603 20.61 2.45 -12.71
N GLU A 604 20.97 3.44 -13.53
CA GLU A 604 22.18 3.45 -14.34
C GLU A 604 23.26 4.23 -13.59
N THR A 605 24.48 3.70 -13.55
CA THR A 605 25.66 4.38 -13.03
C THR A 605 26.56 4.75 -14.20
N ILE A 606 26.85 6.04 -14.37
CA ILE A 606 27.69 6.57 -15.43
C ILE A 606 29.03 6.99 -14.83
N ASP A 607 30.12 6.50 -15.39
CA ASP A 607 31.46 6.94 -15.02
C ASP A 607 31.77 8.29 -15.69
N CYS A 608 31.96 9.32 -14.87
CA CYS A 608 32.19 10.69 -15.31
C CYS A 608 33.64 11.15 -15.05
N GLU A 609 34.58 10.22 -14.88
CA GLU A 609 36.02 10.51 -14.71
C GLU A 609 36.59 11.28 -15.90
N ASN A 610 36.18 10.95 -17.14
CA ASN A 610 36.62 11.62 -18.37
C ASN A 610 35.62 12.68 -18.88
N GLY A 611 34.78 13.20 -17.97
CA GLY A 611 33.75 14.20 -18.30
C GLY A 611 34.30 15.62 -18.26
N ARG A 612 33.78 16.49 -19.13
CA ARG A 612 34.09 17.93 -19.16
C ARG A 612 33.04 18.70 -18.39
N ASP A 613 33.49 19.45 -17.40
CA ASP A 613 32.64 20.14 -16.45
C ASP A 613 32.53 21.64 -16.77
N PHE A 614 31.32 22.19 -16.74
CA PHE A 614 31.06 23.62 -16.91
C PHE A 614 29.83 24.04 -16.12
N ARG A 615 29.57 25.36 -16.03
CA ARG A 615 28.48 25.92 -15.23
C ARG A 615 27.56 26.81 -16.05
N ASN A 616 26.27 26.79 -15.73
CA ASN A 616 25.35 27.79 -16.26
C ASN A 616 25.44 29.13 -15.51
N LYS A 617 24.72 30.14 -16.00
CA LYS A 617 24.65 31.48 -15.38
C LYS A 617 24.18 31.48 -13.92
N ASP A 618 23.44 30.45 -13.52
CA ASP A 618 22.90 30.28 -12.17
C ASP A 618 23.89 29.48 -11.26
N GLY A 619 25.05 29.09 -11.79
CA GLY A 619 26.12 28.39 -11.07
C GLY A 619 25.95 26.87 -10.93
N GLN A 620 24.93 26.29 -11.57
CA GLN A 620 24.70 24.84 -11.57
C GLN A 620 25.78 24.13 -12.38
N LEU A 621 26.32 23.03 -11.83
CA LEU A 621 27.37 22.24 -12.47
C LEU A 621 26.75 21.24 -13.45
N ALA A 622 27.31 21.16 -14.65
CA ALA A 622 27.01 20.11 -15.61
C ALA A 622 28.28 19.46 -16.15
N THR A 623 28.13 18.23 -16.63
CA THR A 623 29.18 17.44 -17.25
C THR A 623 28.71 16.92 -18.59
N VAL A 624 29.56 17.02 -19.62
CA VAL A 624 29.41 16.24 -20.86
C VAL A 624 30.42 15.12 -20.85
N VAL A 625 29.96 13.88 -21.05
CA VAL A 625 30.81 12.69 -21.10
C VAL A 625 30.39 11.79 -22.26
N HIS A 626 31.38 11.21 -22.93
CA HIS A 626 31.17 10.19 -23.96
C HIS A 626 31.55 8.82 -23.40
N HIS A 627 30.70 7.83 -23.61
CA HIS A 627 31.01 6.44 -23.28
C HIS A 627 30.30 5.49 -24.24
N SER A 628 31.04 4.51 -24.75
CA SER A 628 30.56 3.57 -25.77
C SER A 628 30.03 4.31 -27.00
N GLU A 629 28.72 4.27 -27.26
CA GLU A 629 28.06 4.95 -28.39
C GLU A 629 27.22 6.17 -27.94
N PHE A 630 27.34 6.55 -26.66
CA PHE A 630 26.48 7.55 -26.03
C PHE A 630 27.24 8.83 -25.67
N LEU A 631 26.57 9.95 -25.88
CA LEU A 631 26.92 11.23 -25.30
C LEU A 631 25.91 11.56 -24.19
N ASP A 632 26.39 11.76 -22.98
CA ASP A 632 25.59 12.11 -21.81
C ASP A 632 25.89 13.56 -21.38
N PHE A 633 24.87 14.39 -21.35
CA PHE A 633 24.87 15.70 -20.68
C PHE A 633 24.15 15.55 -19.33
N LEU A 634 24.87 15.81 -18.24
CA LEU A 634 24.47 15.49 -16.87
C LEU A 634 24.50 16.75 -16.00
N VAL A 635 23.43 17.05 -15.26
CA VAL A 635 23.36 18.21 -14.36
C VAL A 635 23.40 17.75 -12.91
N TRP A 636 24.39 18.22 -12.16
CA TRP A 636 24.62 17.85 -10.77
C TRP A 636 23.83 18.76 -9.84
N ASN A 637 22.86 18.18 -9.13
CA ASN A 637 22.03 18.90 -8.15
C ASN A 637 22.58 18.85 -6.72
N ASP A 638 23.43 17.85 -6.42
CA ASP A 638 24.04 17.69 -5.11
C ASP A 638 25.48 18.21 -5.16
N ARG A 639 25.81 19.17 -4.27
CA ARG A 639 27.20 19.54 -4.00
C ARG A 639 27.78 18.42 -3.12
N LEU A 640 28.32 17.40 -3.78
CA LEU A 640 28.89 16.16 -3.24
C LEU A 640 27.83 15.14 -2.77
N PRO A 641 27.75 13.93 -3.36
CA PRO A 641 27.15 12.78 -2.69
C PRO A 641 28.06 12.30 -1.55
N GLU A 642 27.49 11.66 -0.53
CA GLU A 642 28.20 10.95 0.56
C GLU A 642 29.33 10.04 0.06
#